data_AF-A0A158R9N2-F1
#
_entry.id   AF-A0A158R9N2-F1
#
_cell.length_a   1.000
_cell.length_b   1.000
_cell.length_c   1.000
_cell.angle_alpha   90.00
_cell.angle_beta   90.00
_cell.angle_gamma   90.00
#
_symmetry.space_group_name_H-M   'P 1'
#
loop_
_entity.id
_entity.type
_entity.pdbx_description
1 polymer ?
#
loop_
_entity_poly.entity_id
_entity_poly.type
_entity_poly.pdbx_seq_one_letter_code
_entity_poly.pdbx_strand_id
1 'polypeptide(L)'
;MDSNEEENTRVRYRIKRLTYTQREFADEFHETPKSALTFARVKSALRKIRLKTFGFELFPIFKSLVTYYNLHYFTLDIIAGITMAFFHLPQGMAYGALAGLRPVTGLYTSFFPVLTYFFFATSRHNSMGTFSLASLLFSEPISRLTLQYYHPNHSSNSTAMSDEEYAFRMNLAITLAFCVGMLQIIMALLQVGSLAAYLSGPLISGFMCASAFHVVASQLNDLFGIKLPRVHGPGNLLLKFYNLCAHITQTNVATVVICIICICVLHVFRMWINPFFRKKFKFPIPVELILVVLSTVISHFVGFSSRWGVTVVGEIPSGYLSALRLYCQLKWMVDFDEYLVPDIFVIAIIVFAINAGLVKTYASEFGYDVLDNQELLALGISNTFASFFQCHTACGALGRTAVVVTIGMASQIASLISCGIFLIILFFIAPYLESLPRAVLGCIVCVALTSTFKKVLDLKRLWKVSKIDASIWLVSFLTTFAVDIIYGVGVGFIYSILTVVFRSQYGGRFLLGEAKNTDLYSELKRFEEVVQQFVFLRTASIIIVPRWRGAWSWNCAIHREGAACFRPDVRLAHEMCVYPTMLAVELAHRSGSTPNAIKGKSGKSGKVDDQSRYLRTIFGKVLIDQVRELESIKIIRYDGPVYFANVASFQKAVYRLSGVDPVKVQRDLQKRDSKWKFFSLHKSKSTTPAANLFNLPSEDADERNVVEDMVIGSNTPVSFAAGVDRETSGGPGKPLRYIILDASGWMFTDTVGLRGIKEMIKNYTEVEVTILVAALRPRLREMFDKSGVFSVLSEENFFVSLHDAVLVALAELHSTAAAVGGVEDGTGRAVALRRRRTIEEVRGILETDPDAATDLSVLGEERAVAF
;
A
#
# COMPACT_ATOMS: atom_id res chain seq x y z
N MET A 1 48.60 -10.36 -27.87
CA MET A 1 47.39 -9.51 -27.96
C MET A 1 46.28 -10.35 -27.40
N ASP A 2 46.05 -10.19 -26.10
CA ASP A 2 45.12 -10.97 -25.31
C ASP A 2 43.68 -10.56 -25.64
N SER A 3 42.92 -11.49 -26.21
CA SER A 3 41.47 -11.41 -26.29
C SER A 3 40.90 -12.13 -25.06
N ASN A 4 40.70 -11.38 -23.98
CA ASN A 4 39.82 -11.80 -22.89
C ASN A 4 38.38 -11.84 -23.41
N GLU A 5 37.97 -12.97 -23.99
CA GLU A 5 36.57 -13.36 -24.04
C GLU A 5 36.21 -13.86 -22.64
N GLU A 6 35.56 -13.00 -21.84
CA GLU A 6 34.92 -13.41 -20.60
C GLU A 6 33.84 -14.46 -20.93
N GLU A 7 34.22 -15.73 -20.79
CA GLU A 7 33.30 -16.85 -20.83
C GLU A 7 32.27 -16.63 -19.71
N ASN A 8 31.03 -16.33 -20.10
CA ASN A 8 29.91 -16.12 -19.20
C ASN A 8 29.57 -17.48 -18.53
N THR A 9 30.34 -17.89 -17.53
CA THR A 9 30.24 -19.20 -16.87
C THR A 9 28.90 -19.32 -16.14
N ARG A 10 27.88 -19.82 -16.82
CA ARG A 10 26.60 -20.18 -16.22
C ARG A 10 26.85 -21.25 -15.16
N VAL A 11 26.58 -20.92 -13.90
CA VAL A 11 26.67 -21.86 -12.78
C VAL A 11 25.62 -22.96 -12.96
N ARG A 12 26.06 -24.24 -12.99
CA ARG A 12 25.17 -25.40 -13.09
C ARG A 12 24.62 -25.74 -11.71
N TYR A 13 23.29 -25.68 -11.54
CA TYR A 13 22.61 -26.03 -10.29
C TYR A 13 22.32 -27.54 -10.27
N ARG A 14 23.01 -28.29 -9.40
CA ARG A 14 22.80 -29.73 -9.19
C ARG A 14 22.64 -30.01 -7.70
N ILE A 15 21.44 -30.33 -7.28
CA ILE A 15 21.13 -30.72 -5.91
C ILE A 15 20.74 -32.19 -5.88
N LYS A 16 21.37 -32.96 -4.99
CA LYS A 16 20.96 -34.32 -4.64
C LYS A 16 20.78 -34.35 -3.13
N ARG A 17 19.54 -34.52 -2.69
CA ARG A 17 19.16 -34.64 -1.28
C ARG A 17 17.95 -35.55 -1.15
N LEU A 18 17.65 -35.95 0.08
CA LEU A 18 16.43 -36.68 0.40
C LEU A 18 15.22 -35.75 0.36
N THR A 19 14.05 -36.34 0.07
CA THR A 19 12.76 -35.69 0.18
C THR A 19 12.31 -35.69 1.64
N TYR A 20 11.80 -34.56 2.12
CA TYR A 20 11.39 -34.39 3.51
C TYR A 20 9.94 -33.93 3.63
N THR A 21 9.20 -34.58 4.52
CA THR A 21 8.04 -33.95 5.14
C THR A 21 8.49 -32.92 6.17
N GLN A 22 7.55 -32.06 6.54
CA GLN A 22 7.80 -31.02 7.53
C GLN A 22 8.12 -31.60 8.92
N ARG A 23 7.55 -32.75 9.26
CA ARG A 23 7.78 -33.44 10.53
C ARG A 23 9.16 -34.08 10.57
N GLU A 24 9.53 -34.85 9.56
CA GLU A 24 10.87 -35.47 9.46
C GLU A 24 11.97 -34.41 9.49
N PHE A 25 11.77 -33.29 8.80
CA PHE A 25 12.70 -32.17 8.85
C PHE A 25 12.83 -31.57 10.25
N ALA A 26 11.73 -31.45 11.00
CA ALA A 26 11.77 -30.95 12.38
C ALA A 26 12.41 -31.95 13.35
N ASP A 27 12.22 -33.24 13.12
CA ASP A 27 12.79 -34.33 13.92
C ASP A 27 14.32 -34.43 13.70
N GLU A 28 14.79 -34.31 12.45
CA GLU A 28 16.23 -34.34 12.11
C GLU A 28 16.98 -33.09 12.58
N PHE A 29 16.40 -31.90 12.40
CA PHE A 29 17.09 -30.64 12.66
C PHE A 29 16.74 -29.97 14.01
N HIS A 30 16.01 -30.66 14.89
CA HIS A 30 15.58 -30.23 16.22
C HIS A 30 15.15 -28.76 16.31
N GLU A 31 13.85 -28.48 16.20
CA GLU A 31 13.33 -27.13 16.48
C GLU A 31 13.60 -26.73 17.93
N THR A 32 14.40 -25.68 18.16
CA THR A 32 14.49 -25.06 19.50
C THR A 32 13.12 -24.46 19.83
N PRO A 33 12.41 -24.93 20.87
CA PRO A 33 11.09 -24.41 21.17
C PRO A 33 11.21 -22.93 21.53
N LYS A 34 10.36 -22.08 20.94
CA LYS A 34 10.22 -20.69 21.39
C LYS A 34 9.73 -20.73 22.84
N SER A 35 10.65 -20.50 23.77
CA SER A 35 10.35 -20.45 25.20
C SER A 35 9.17 -19.51 25.46
N ALA A 36 8.11 -20.02 26.09
CA ALA A 36 6.93 -19.24 26.43
C ALA A 36 7.31 -17.98 27.24
N LEU A 37 6.58 -16.88 27.02
CA LEU A 37 6.79 -15.62 27.72
C LEU A 37 6.30 -15.76 29.17
N THR A 38 7.12 -16.36 30.04
CA THR A 38 6.75 -16.58 31.45
C THR A 38 6.73 -15.25 32.21
N PHE A 39 5.78 -15.09 33.14
CA PHE A 39 5.68 -13.93 34.02
C PHE A 39 7.00 -13.62 34.79
N ALA A 40 7.78 -14.67 35.10
CA ALA A 40 9.11 -14.55 35.67
C ALA A 40 10.10 -13.79 34.77
N ARG A 41 10.00 -13.95 33.44
CA ARG A 41 10.84 -13.23 32.47
C ARG A 41 10.43 -11.77 32.33
N VAL A 42 9.13 -11.48 32.32
CA VAL A 42 8.61 -10.09 32.37
C VAL A 42 9.07 -9.40 33.65
N LYS A 43 8.95 -10.06 34.80
CA LYS A 43 9.46 -9.57 36.09
C LYS A 43 10.98 -9.37 36.09
N SER A 44 11.73 -10.25 35.42
CA SER A 44 13.18 -10.12 35.27
C SER A 44 13.59 -9.04 34.28
N ALA A 45 12.80 -8.79 33.22
CA ALA A 45 13.00 -7.74 32.24
C ALA A 45 12.71 -6.37 32.86
N LEU A 46 11.61 -6.25 33.61
CA LEU A 46 11.27 -5.07 34.40
C LEU A 46 12.34 -4.75 35.46
N ARG A 47 12.92 -5.77 36.11
CA ARG A 47 14.08 -5.58 37.03
C ARG A 47 15.40 -5.23 36.31
N LYS A 48 15.54 -5.56 35.03
CA LYS A 48 16.74 -5.29 34.22
C LYS A 48 16.69 -3.95 33.49
N ILE A 49 15.62 -3.16 33.61
CA ILE A 49 15.58 -1.78 33.15
C ILE A 49 16.58 -0.99 34.01
N ARG A 50 17.84 -0.93 33.56
CA ARG A 50 18.82 -0.03 34.17
C ARG A 50 18.34 1.39 33.89
N LEU A 51 18.27 2.21 34.94
CA LEU A 51 17.89 3.62 34.86
C LEU A 51 18.71 4.39 33.79
N LYS A 52 19.96 3.97 33.56
CA LYS A 52 20.83 4.49 32.49
C LYS A 52 20.30 4.23 31.07
N THR A 53 19.77 3.04 30.79
CA THR A 53 19.22 2.70 29.46
C THR A 53 17.90 3.43 29.22
N PHE A 54 17.06 3.52 30.26
CA PHE A 54 15.80 4.25 30.21
C PHE A 54 16.00 5.75 29.93
N GLY A 55 17.04 6.37 30.52
CA GLY A 55 17.39 7.76 30.25
C GLY A 55 17.76 8.03 28.79
N PHE A 56 18.52 7.13 28.14
CA PHE A 56 18.88 7.27 26.71
C PHE A 56 17.72 6.97 25.76
N GLU A 57 16.73 6.17 26.18
CA GLU A 57 15.52 5.91 25.41
C GLU A 57 14.51 7.07 25.50
N LEU A 58 14.37 7.69 26.68
CA LEU A 58 13.49 8.84 26.89
C LEU A 58 14.05 10.15 26.29
N PHE A 59 15.38 10.30 26.29
CA PHE A 59 16.10 11.45 25.74
C PHE A 59 17.04 11.03 24.60
N PRO A 60 16.52 10.78 23.38
CA PRO A 60 17.30 10.30 22.24
C PRO A 60 18.45 11.24 21.85
N ILE A 61 18.34 12.53 22.17
CA ILE A 61 19.35 13.54 21.85
C ILE A 61 20.72 13.20 22.45
N PHE A 62 20.79 12.66 23.68
CA PHE A 62 22.07 12.32 24.30
C PHE A 62 22.75 11.16 23.57
N LYS A 63 21.97 10.19 23.08
CA LYS A 63 22.50 9.10 22.25
C LYS A 63 23.08 9.66 20.94
N SER A 64 22.36 10.58 20.31
CA SER A 64 22.79 11.25 19.07
C SER A 64 24.10 12.03 19.28
N LEU A 65 24.18 12.81 20.36
CA LEU A 65 25.33 13.62 20.73
C LEU A 65 26.59 12.78 20.97
N VAL A 66 26.47 11.69 21.73
CA VAL A 66 27.63 10.86 22.10
C VAL A 66 28.13 10.00 20.93
N THR A 67 27.25 9.60 20.00
CA THR A 67 27.60 8.58 19.00
C THR A 67 28.35 9.15 17.79
N TYR A 68 27.99 10.34 17.29
CA TYR A 68 28.52 10.82 16.00
C TYR A 68 28.63 12.35 15.87
N TYR A 69 28.34 13.11 16.94
CA TYR A 69 28.28 14.58 16.84
C TYR A 69 29.68 15.21 16.91
N ASN A 70 30.04 15.91 15.84
CA ASN A 70 31.36 16.52 15.66
C ASN A 70 31.24 18.04 15.52
N LEU A 71 32.37 18.76 15.68
CA LEU A 71 32.42 20.23 15.53
C LEU A 71 31.95 20.69 14.14
N HIS A 72 32.16 19.88 13.10
CA HIS A 72 31.64 20.18 11.76
C HIS A 72 30.10 20.24 11.73
N TYR A 73 29.43 19.23 12.31
CA TYR A 73 27.97 19.22 12.41
C TYR A 73 27.44 20.35 13.30
N PHE A 74 28.19 20.73 14.34
CA PHE A 74 27.86 21.90 15.15
C PHE A 74 27.83 23.20 14.33
N THR A 75 28.81 23.40 13.44
CA THR A 75 28.81 24.60 12.57
C THR A 75 27.63 24.62 11.58
N LEU A 76 27.25 23.46 11.05
CA LEU A 76 26.08 23.33 10.18
C LEU A 76 24.78 23.58 10.94
N ASP A 77 24.66 23.07 12.16
CA ASP A 77 23.51 23.29 13.03
C ASP A 77 23.38 24.75 13.49
N ILE A 78 24.49 25.49 13.66
CA ILE A 78 24.44 26.94 13.89
C ILE A 78 23.80 27.66 12.70
N ILE A 79 24.27 27.38 11.48
CA ILE A 79 23.74 28.03 10.27
C ILE A 79 22.27 27.64 10.05
N ALA A 80 21.94 26.37 10.26
CA ALA A 80 20.56 25.88 10.20
C ALA A 80 19.67 26.53 11.27
N GLY A 81 20.15 26.67 12.51
CA GLY A 81 19.42 27.28 13.62
C GLY A 81 19.15 28.76 13.41
N ILE A 82 20.14 29.52 12.92
CA ILE A 82 19.96 30.93 12.52
C ILE A 82 18.90 31.03 11.41
N THR A 83 19.00 30.16 10.40
CA THR A 83 18.05 30.15 9.29
C THR A 83 16.63 29.78 9.77
N MET A 84 16.50 28.82 10.69
CA MET A 84 15.21 28.48 11.31
C MET A 84 14.60 29.68 12.02
N ALA A 85 15.37 30.39 12.85
CA ALA A 85 14.88 31.55 13.59
C ALA A 85 14.32 32.63 12.64
N PHE A 86 14.99 32.86 11.50
CA PHE A 86 14.53 33.81 10.47
C PHE A 86 13.22 33.40 9.79
N PHE A 87 12.97 32.10 9.63
CA PHE A 87 11.68 31.61 9.14
C PHE A 87 10.58 31.65 10.21
N HIS A 88 10.93 31.38 11.46
CA HIS A 88 9.98 31.37 12.58
C HIS A 88 9.34 32.74 12.84
N LEU A 89 10.07 33.84 12.64
CA LEU A 89 9.55 35.18 12.96
C LEU A 89 8.33 35.56 12.11
N PRO A 90 8.43 35.67 10.77
CA PRO A 90 7.29 36.02 9.93
C PRO A 90 6.18 34.95 9.97
N GLN A 91 6.55 33.67 9.91
CA GLN A 91 5.57 32.58 9.85
C GLN A 91 4.84 32.39 11.18
N GLY A 92 5.54 32.51 12.30
CA GLY A 92 4.94 32.47 13.64
C GLY A 92 3.87 33.53 13.79
N MET A 93 4.18 34.78 13.47
CA MET A 93 3.21 35.89 13.53
C MET A 93 1.99 35.64 12.65
N ALA A 94 2.22 35.23 11.40
CA ALA A 94 1.14 34.99 10.45
C ALA A 94 0.23 33.82 10.88
N TYR A 95 0.82 32.75 11.44
CA TYR A 95 0.08 31.58 11.89
C TYR A 95 -0.61 31.77 13.24
N GLY A 96 -0.08 32.61 14.12
CA GLY A 96 -0.80 33.07 15.32
C GLY A 96 -2.05 33.88 14.94
N ALA A 97 -1.94 34.76 13.95
CA ALA A 97 -3.09 35.48 13.39
C ALA A 97 -4.10 34.54 12.72
N LEU A 98 -3.62 33.53 11.99
CA LEU A 98 -4.45 32.52 11.33
C LEU A 98 -5.17 31.59 12.32
N ALA A 99 -4.61 31.35 13.51
CA ALA A 99 -5.31 30.71 14.63
C ALA A 99 -6.43 31.59 15.22
N GLY A 100 -6.60 32.80 14.67
CA GLY A 100 -7.51 33.80 15.15
C GLY A 100 -7.02 34.52 16.40
N LEU A 101 -5.80 34.30 16.86
CA LEU A 101 -5.24 34.95 18.04
C LEU A 101 -4.43 36.20 17.64
N ARG A 102 -3.81 36.89 18.61
CA ARG A 102 -2.85 37.95 18.31
C ARG A 102 -1.57 37.34 17.72
N PRO A 103 -0.88 38.01 16.78
CA PRO A 103 0.34 37.48 16.15
C PRO A 103 1.44 37.05 17.14
N VAL A 104 1.51 37.69 18.31
CA VAL A 104 2.46 37.39 19.40
C VAL A 104 2.36 35.94 19.87
N THR A 105 1.16 35.37 19.90
CA THR A 105 0.94 33.98 20.33
C THR A 105 1.70 32.97 19.48
N GLY A 106 1.82 33.22 18.18
CA GLY A 106 2.59 32.36 17.30
C GLY A 106 4.11 32.52 17.45
N LEU A 107 4.58 33.63 18.03
CA LEU A 107 5.97 33.78 18.47
C LEU A 107 6.24 32.87 19.68
N TYR A 108 5.33 32.84 20.66
CA TYR A 108 5.43 31.93 21.80
C TYR A 108 5.41 30.46 21.36
N THR A 109 4.48 30.09 20.46
CA THR A 109 4.41 28.74 19.88
C THR A 109 5.66 28.37 19.05
N SER A 110 6.42 29.34 18.56
CA SER A 110 7.70 29.09 17.88
C SER A 110 8.88 28.88 18.82
N PHE A 111 8.71 29.13 20.12
CA PHE A 111 9.75 29.01 21.14
C PHE A 111 9.50 27.82 22.09
N PHE A 112 8.41 27.84 22.86
CA PHE A 112 8.20 26.88 23.96
C PHE A 112 8.07 25.41 23.50
N PRO A 113 7.24 25.06 22.49
CA PRO A 113 7.16 23.69 22.00
C PRO A 113 8.49 23.19 21.41
N VAL A 114 9.25 24.08 20.76
CA VAL A 114 10.52 23.73 20.11
C VAL A 114 11.58 23.37 21.15
N LEU A 115 11.62 24.11 22.26
CA LEU A 115 12.49 23.82 23.40
C LEU A 115 12.23 22.44 24.00
N THR A 116 10.96 22.08 24.18
CA THR A 116 10.58 20.76 24.72
C THR A 116 10.84 19.65 23.71
N TYR A 117 10.52 19.87 22.44
CA TYR A 117 10.69 18.89 21.37
C TYR A 117 12.16 18.47 21.21
N PHE A 118 13.10 19.40 21.37
CA PHE A 118 14.55 19.12 21.36
C PHE A 118 14.97 17.95 22.28
N PHE A 119 14.36 17.83 23.47
CA PHE A 119 14.74 16.81 24.44
C PHE A 119 14.19 15.42 24.12
N PHE A 120 12.94 15.35 23.68
CA PHE A 120 12.20 14.08 23.56
C PHE A 120 12.14 13.53 22.13
N ALA A 121 12.45 14.34 21.12
CA ALA A 121 12.39 13.93 19.72
C ALA A 121 13.46 12.90 19.36
N THR A 122 13.08 11.98 18.45
CA THR A 122 14.01 11.06 17.78
C THR A 122 14.47 11.59 16.43
N SER A 123 13.66 12.44 15.80
CA SER A 123 13.95 13.01 14.50
C SER A 123 15.11 14.00 14.55
N ARG A 124 15.99 13.93 13.55
CA ARG A 124 17.19 14.79 13.49
C ARG A 124 16.96 16.12 12.78
N HIS A 125 16.03 16.14 11.83
CA HIS A 125 15.88 17.21 10.84
C HIS A 125 14.61 18.06 11.00
N ASN A 126 13.64 17.62 11.82
CA ASN A 126 12.32 18.25 11.88
C ASN A 126 12.38 19.67 12.47
N SER A 127 11.87 20.65 11.74
CA SER A 127 11.67 22.02 12.21
C SER A 127 10.27 22.17 12.83
N MET A 128 10.20 21.93 14.14
CA MET A 128 8.98 22.08 14.94
C MET A 128 8.61 23.57 15.08
N GLY A 129 7.34 23.90 15.33
CA GLY A 129 6.86 25.26 15.61
C GLY A 129 5.43 25.48 15.13
N THR A 130 5.11 26.70 14.70
CA THR A 130 3.81 27.00 14.09
C THR A 130 3.67 26.40 12.70
N PHE A 131 2.47 25.92 12.36
CA PHE A 131 2.14 25.42 11.03
C PHE A 131 0.76 25.88 10.58
N SER A 132 0.61 26.29 9.31
CA SER A 132 -0.60 26.93 8.79
C SER A 132 -1.87 26.10 9.00
N LEU A 133 -1.78 24.80 8.78
CA LEU A 133 -2.93 23.90 8.88
C LEU A 133 -3.30 23.63 10.34
N ALA A 134 -2.31 23.48 11.21
CA ALA A 134 -2.55 23.31 12.65
C ALA A 134 -3.24 24.56 13.22
N SER A 135 -2.77 25.76 12.85
CA SER A 135 -3.40 27.02 13.24
C SER A 135 -4.84 27.15 12.72
N LEU A 136 -5.10 26.75 11.47
CA LEU A 136 -6.45 26.81 10.91
C LEU A 136 -7.42 25.83 11.60
N LEU A 137 -6.96 24.60 11.87
CA LEU A 137 -7.73 23.60 12.63
C LEU A 137 -8.06 24.06 14.05
N PHE A 138 -7.17 24.83 14.68
CA PHE A 138 -7.41 25.47 15.97
C PHE A 138 -8.40 26.64 15.89
N SER A 139 -8.33 27.43 14.81
CA SER A 139 -9.16 28.63 14.66
C SER A 139 -10.66 28.33 14.58
N GLU A 140 -11.04 27.19 14.02
CA GLU A 140 -12.44 26.79 13.82
C GLU A 140 -13.21 26.63 15.15
N PRO A 141 -12.81 25.73 16.08
CA PRO A 141 -13.50 25.56 17.36
C PRO A 141 -13.42 26.83 18.22
N ILE A 142 -12.29 27.54 18.21
CA ILE A 142 -12.16 28.80 18.95
C ILE A 142 -13.19 29.81 18.46
N SER A 143 -13.31 29.98 17.13
CA SER A 143 -14.26 30.96 16.56
C SER A 143 -15.71 30.56 16.82
N ARG A 144 -16.06 29.27 16.63
CA ARG A 144 -17.39 28.71 16.89
C ARG A 144 -17.84 28.95 18.33
N LEU A 145 -17.01 28.55 19.29
CA LEU A 145 -17.33 28.69 20.72
C LEU A 145 -17.33 30.15 21.18
N THR A 146 -16.50 31.00 20.59
CA THR A 146 -16.54 32.45 20.89
C THR A 146 -17.88 33.04 20.48
N LEU A 147 -18.36 32.76 19.27
CA LEU A 147 -19.66 33.26 18.81
C LEU A 147 -20.85 32.74 19.63
N GLN A 148 -20.71 31.54 20.21
CA GLN A 148 -21.77 30.90 20.98
C GLN A 148 -21.85 31.37 22.44
N TYR A 149 -20.71 31.60 23.09
CA TYR A 149 -20.64 31.85 24.55
C TYR A 149 -20.21 33.27 24.92
N TYR A 150 -19.63 34.04 23.99
CA TYR A 150 -19.25 35.43 24.25
C TYR A 150 -20.34 36.39 23.75
N HIS A 151 -21.08 36.96 24.69
CA HIS A 151 -22.00 38.06 24.42
C HIS A 151 -21.34 39.37 24.85
N PRO A 152 -21.10 40.34 23.94
CA PRO A 152 -20.52 41.61 24.31
C PRO A 152 -21.49 42.39 25.21
N ASN A 153 -21.06 42.72 26.42
CA ASN A 153 -21.86 43.46 27.42
C ASN A 153 -22.11 44.94 27.03
N HIS A 154 -21.42 45.47 26.01
CA HIS A 154 -21.54 46.87 25.57
C HIS A 154 -21.56 46.98 24.04
N SER A 155 -22.58 47.68 23.51
CA SER A 155 -22.68 48.16 22.13
C SER A 155 -21.72 49.32 21.85
N SER A 156 -20.41 49.07 21.97
CA SER A 156 -19.42 50.02 21.50
C SER A 156 -19.25 49.86 19.99
N ASN A 157 -19.47 50.93 19.21
CA ASN A 157 -19.33 50.98 17.75
C ASN A 157 -17.87 50.75 17.25
N SER A 158 -16.98 50.25 18.10
CA SER A 158 -15.59 49.93 17.78
C SER A 158 -15.51 48.56 17.12
N THR A 159 -15.12 48.55 15.84
CA THR A 159 -14.94 47.34 15.02
C THR A 159 -13.61 46.60 15.31
N ALA A 160 -12.93 46.92 16.40
CA ALA A 160 -11.68 46.29 16.83
C ALA A 160 -11.96 45.26 17.93
N MET A 161 -11.26 44.13 17.88
CA MET A 161 -11.40 43.05 18.87
C MET A 161 -11.08 43.58 20.27
N SER A 162 -12.04 43.50 21.20
CA SER A 162 -11.86 43.99 22.56
C SER A 162 -10.82 43.13 23.31
N ASP A 163 -10.17 43.72 24.32
CA ASP A 163 -9.23 42.98 25.18
C ASP A 163 -9.91 41.82 25.92
N GLU A 164 -11.19 41.97 26.26
CA GLU A 164 -12.02 40.94 26.89
C GLU A 164 -12.30 39.77 25.94
N GLU A 165 -12.71 40.05 24.70
CA GLU A 165 -12.91 39.01 23.68
C GLU A 165 -11.59 38.26 23.44
N TYR A 166 -10.47 38.97 23.35
CA TYR A 166 -9.16 38.35 23.20
C TYR A 166 -8.81 37.44 24.38
N ALA A 167 -9.05 37.87 25.62
CA ALA A 167 -8.79 37.06 26.80
C ALA A 167 -9.63 35.77 26.82
N PHE A 168 -10.89 35.84 26.41
CA PHE A 168 -11.76 34.67 26.27
C PHE A 168 -11.20 33.69 25.22
N ARG A 169 -10.87 34.19 24.03
CA ARG A 169 -10.33 33.39 22.92
C ARG A 169 -9.00 32.73 23.27
N MET A 170 -8.16 33.44 24.03
CA MET A 170 -6.91 32.91 24.55
C MET A 170 -7.15 31.75 25.52
N ASN A 171 -8.07 31.89 26.47
CA ASN A 171 -8.38 30.82 27.43
C ASN A 171 -8.88 29.54 26.75
N LEU A 172 -9.70 29.69 25.69
CA LEU A 172 -10.12 28.57 24.86
C LEU A 172 -8.93 27.92 24.14
N ALA A 173 -8.04 28.71 23.56
CA ALA A 173 -6.86 28.20 22.85
C ALA A 173 -5.93 27.41 23.78
N ILE A 174 -5.68 27.91 24.99
CA ILE A 174 -4.87 27.25 26.02
C ILE A 174 -5.49 25.91 26.41
N THR A 175 -6.80 25.91 26.71
CA THR A 175 -7.53 24.71 27.11
C THR A 175 -7.51 23.66 26.00
N LEU A 176 -7.79 24.07 24.76
CA LEU A 176 -7.75 23.18 23.60
C LEU A 176 -6.35 22.60 23.36
N ALA A 177 -5.30 23.43 23.43
CA ALA A 177 -3.92 22.98 23.25
C ALA A 177 -3.48 22.00 24.34
N PHE A 178 -3.88 22.25 25.60
CA PHE A 178 -3.63 21.36 26.73
C PHE A 178 -4.31 20.00 26.52
N CYS A 179 -5.60 19.99 26.18
CA CYS A 179 -6.36 18.75 25.92
C CYS A 179 -5.79 17.96 24.74
N VAL A 180 -5.41 18.63 23.65
CA VAL A 180 -4.77 17.99 22.48
C VAL A 180 -3.43 17.36 22.86
N GLY A 181 -2.58 18.07 23.60
CA GLY A 181 -1.30 17.53 24.08
C GLY A 181 -1.47 16.36 25.04
N MET A 182 -2.41 16.47 26.00
CA MET A 182 -2.74 15.39 26.93
C MET A 182 -3.25 14.15 26.22
N LEU A 183 -4.14 14.31 25.24
CA LEU A 183 -4.61 13.20 24.42
C LEU A 183 -3.47 12.55 23.64
N GLN A 184 -2.53 13.33 23.09
CA GLN A 184 -1.33 12.79 22.42
C GLN A 184 -0.44 11.99 23.38
N ILE A 185 -0.25 12.45 24.62
CA ILE A 185 0.46 11.70 25.66
C ILE A 185 -0.27 10.40 25.97
N ILE A 186 -1.60 10.44 26.16
CA ILE A 186 -2.42 9.23 26.40
C ILE A 186 -2.29 8.25 25.23
N MET A 187 -2.38 8.73 23.99
CA MET A 187 -2.18 7.90 22.80
C MET A 187 -0.76 7.29 22.75
N ALA A 188 0.27 8.03 23.18
CA ALA A 188 1.63 7.50 23.28
C ALA A 188 1.77 6.42 24.36
N LEU A 189 1.12 6.61 25.52
CA LEU A 189 1.10 5.61 26.60
C LEU A 189 0.38 4.33 26.17
N LEU A 190 -0.68 4.45 25.38
CA LEU A 190 -1.39 3.33 24.76
C LEU A 190 -0.67 2.73 23.55
N GLN A 191 0.53 3.21 23.20
CA GLN A 191 1.32 2.79 22.05
C GLN A 191 0.60 2.90 20.70
N VAL A 192 -0.32 3.86 20.58
CA VAL A 192 -1.08 4.12 19.33
C VAL A 192 -0.19 4.78 18.26
N GLY A 193 1.08 5.09 18.55
CA GLY A 193 2.03 5.62 17.57
C GLY A 193 2.13 4.79 16.28
N SER A 194 1.90 3.47 16.34
CA SER A 194 1.84 2.62 15.14
C SER A 194 0.74 3.01 14.15
N LEU A 195 -0.28 3.75 14.59
CA LEU A 195 -1.35 4.26 13.73
C LEU A 195 -0.80 5.15 12.60
N ALA A 196 0.37 5.78 12.81
CA ALA A 196 1.08 6.52 11.79
C ALA A 196 1.45 5.69 10.55
N ALA A 197 1.54 4.36 10.66
CA ALA A 197 1.80 3.49 9.51
C ALA A 197 0.60 3.38 8.54
N TYR A 198 -0.62 3.67 9.01
CA TYR A 198 -1.84 3.55 8.21
C TYR A 198 -2.21 4.83 7.45
N LEU A 199 -1.52 5.95 7.74
CA LEU A 199 -1.69 7.21 7.04
C LEU A 199 -0.87 7.20 5.75
N SER A 200 -1.53 6.88 4.64
CA SER A 200 -0.86 6.74 3.34
C SER A 200 -0.30 8.08 2.83
N GLY A 201 0.84 8.05 2.15
CA GLY A 201 1.42 9.23 1.52
C GLY A 201 0.46 9.95 0.55
N PRO A 202 -0.30 9.23 -0.31
CA PRO A 202 -1.31 9.83 -1.19
C PRO A 202 -2.42 10.57 -0.44
N LEU A 203 -2.91 10.02 0.68
CA LEU A 203 -3.88 10.68 1.56
C LEU A 203 -3.35 12.02 2.06
N ILE A 204 -2.16 12.02 2.66
CA ILE A 204 -1.54 13.24 3.23
C ILE A 204 -1.29 14.26 2.11
N SER A 205 -0.85 13.82 0.93
CA SER A 205 -0.60 14.71 -0.22
C SER A 205 -1.89 15.38 -0.71
N GLY A 206 -2.97 14.62 -0.93
CA GLY A 206 -4.25 15.13 -1.41
C GLY A 206 -4.93 16.06 -0.41
N PHE A 207 -4.98 15.63 0.85
CA PHE A 207 -5.47 16.44 1.97
C PHE A 207 -4.74 17.78 2.09
N MET A 208 -3.40 17.76 2.16
CA MET A 208 -2.61 18.99 2.32
C MET A 208 -2.80 19.95 1.15
N CYS A 209 -2.92 19.43 -0.08
CA CYS A 209 -3.19 20.24 -1.27
C CYS A 209 -4.55 20.94 -1.18
N ALA A 210 -5.61 20.24 -0.75
CA ALA A 210 -6.92 20.83 -0.55
C ALA A 210 -6.95 21.83 0.61
N SER A 211 -6.30 21.51 1.74
CA SER A 211 -6.16 22.41 2.88
C SER A 211 -5.44 23.72 2.54
N ALA A 212 -4.52 23.71 1.56
CA ALA A 212 -3.88 24.94 1.11
C ALA A 212 -4.88 25.96 0.55
N PHE A 213 -5.94 25.51 -0.16
CA PHE A 213 -7.02 26.40 -0.61
C PHE A 213 -7.79 27.01 0.55
N HIS A 214 -8.09 26.22 1.58
CA HIS A 214 -8.73 26.71 2.81
C HIS A 214 -7.88 27.73 3.56
N VAL A 215 -6.57 27.51 3.64
CA VAL A 215 -5.66 28.49 4.25
C VAL A 215 -5.64 29.78 3.43
N VAL A 216 -5.53 29.72 2.10
CA VAL A 216 -5.60 30.91 1.23
C VAL A 216 -6.92 31.65 1.42
N ALA A 217 -8.04 30.94 1.46
CA ALA A 217 -9.36 31.53 1.67
C ALA A 217 -9.44 32.28 3.00
N SER A 218 -8.82 31.75 4.06
CA SER A 218 -8.73 32.42 5.36
C SER A 218 -7.80 33.64 5.37
N GLN A 219 -6.89 33.79 4.39
CA GLN A 219 -6.03 34.98 4.24
C GLN A 219 -6.67 36.09 3.39
N LEU A 220 -7.81 35.84 2.73
CA LEU A 220 -8.43 36.82 1.82
C LEU A 220 -8.79 38.13 2.53
N ASN A 221 -9.18 38.06 3.82
CA ASN A 221 -9.46 39.25 4.64
C ASN A 221 -8.25 40.18 4.74
N ASP A 222 -7.06 39.62 5.01
CA ASP A 222 -5.83 40.40 5.16
C ASP A 222 -5.28 40.86 3.79
N LEU A 223 -5.49 40.08 2.73
CA LEU A 223 -5.05 40.43 1.37
C LEU A 223 -5.82 41.61 0.77
N PHE A 224 -7.14 41.63 0.98
CA PHE A 224 -8.04 42.65 0.44
C PHE A 224 -8.34 43.79 1.43
N GLY A 225 -7.94 43.64 2.70
CA GLY A 225 -8.16 44.62 3.75
C GLY A 225 -9.62 44.77 4.16
N ILE A 226 -10.42 43.69 4.06
CA ILE A 226 -11.86 43.69 4.32
C ILE A 226 -12.21 42.83 5.53
N LYS A 227 -13.28 43.21 6.25
CA LYS A 227 -13.80 42.45 7.38
C LYS A 227 -14.96 41.56 6.92
N LEU A 228 -14.66 40.33 6.50
CA LEU A 228 -15.69 39.35 6.15
C LEU A 228 -16.20 38.59 7.39
N PRO A 229 -17.49 38.20 7.41
CA PRO A 229 -18.00 37.31 8.44
C PRO A 229 -17.29 35.96 8.38
N ARG A 230 -16.98 35.39 9.55
CA ARG A 230 -16.39 34.05 9.65
C ARG A 230 -17.49 33.03 9.43
N VAL A 231 -17.26 32.15 8.46
CA VAL A 231 -18.18 31.09 8.08
C VAL A 231 -17.56 29.74 8.43
N HIS A 232 -18.38 28.89 9.03
CA HIS A 232 -18.03 27.59 9.59
C HIS A 232 -18.90 26.48 9.00
N GLY A 233 -18.41 25.24 9.05
CA GLY A 233 -19.16 24.05 8.63
C GLY A 233 -18.93 23.59 7.17
N PRO A 234 -19.70 22.60 6.70
CA PRO A 234 -19.50 21.98 5.39
C PRO A 234 -19.78 22.98 4.26
N GLY A 235 -18.87 23.06 3.29
CA GLY A 235 -18.91 24.02 2.20
C GLY A 235 -18.39 25.42 2.55
N ASN A 236 -17.75 25.59 3.71
CA ASN A 236 -17.24 26.89 4.18
C ASN A 236 -16.32 27.58 3.16
N LEU A 237 -15.54 26.83 2.37
CA LEU A 237 -14.63 27.36 1.37
C LEU A 237 -15.36 28.16 0.30
N LEU A 238 -16.39 27.55 -0.30
CA LEU A 238 -17.19 28.16 -1.37
C LEU A 238 -17.93 29.39 -0.84
N LEU A 239 -18.45 29.31 0.39
CA LEU A 239 -19.17 30.42 1.01
C LEU A 239 -18.23 31.58 1.38
N LYS A 240 -16.98 31.32 1.79
CA LYS A 240 -15.96 32.37 1.97
C LYS A 240 -15.64 33.09 0.65
N PHE A 241 -15.49 32.35 -0.45
CA PHE A 241 -15.30 32.96 -1.77
C PHE A 241 -16.51 33.75 -2.24
N TYR A 242 -17.72 33.23 -2.03
CA TYR A 242 -18.96 33.96 -2.31
C TYR A 242 -19.03 35.28 -1.52
N ASN A 243 -18.74 35.24 -0.22
CA ASN A 243 -18.74 36.43 0.64
C ASN A 243 -17.70 37.46 0.23
N LEU A 244 -16.51 37.02 -0.24
CA LEU A 244 -15.51 37.89 -0.83
C LEU A 244 -16.05 38.58 -2.09
N CYS A 245 -16.62 37.82 -3.03
CA CYS A 245 -17.19 38.37 -4.26
C CYS A 245 -18.30 39.39 -3.97
N ALA A 246 -19.13 39.14 -2.95
CA ALA A 246 -20.19 40.04 -2.54
C ALA A 246 -19.68 41.37 -1.94
N HIS A 247 -18.53 41.36 -1.26
CA HIS A 247 -17.96 42.55 -0.59
C HIS A 247 -16.73 43.13 -1.30
N ILE A 248 -16.48 42.76 -2.56
CA ILE A 248 -15.29 43.17 -3.32
C ILE A 248 -15.20 44.69 -3.52
N THR A 249 -16.33 45.39 -3.46
CA THR A 249 -16.41 46.85 -3.58
C THR A 249 -15.92 47.58 -2.32
N GLN A 250 -15.83 46.91 -1.18
CA GLN A 250 -15.38 47.50 0.10
C GLN A 250 -13.87 47.36 0.32
N THR A 251 -13.12 46.99 -0.71
CA THR A 251 -11.70 46.65 -0.62
C THR A 251 -10.81 47.86 -0.38
N ASN A 252 -9.81 47.69 0.50
CA ASN A 252 -8.82 48.74 0.71
C ASN A 252 -7.75 48.65 -0.38
N VAL A 253 -7.77 49.63 -1.29
CA VAL A 253 -6.86 49.69 -2.45
C VAL A 253 -5.38 49.73 -2.01
N ALA A 254 -5.06 50.46 -0.94
CA ALA A 254 -3.68 50.55 -0.45
C ALA A 254 -3.16 49.17 0.01
N THR A 255 -4.01 48.41 0.70
CA THR A 255 -3.69 47.04 1.14
C THR A 255 -3.44 46.13 -0.06
N VAL A 256 -4.30 46.17 -1.09
CA VAL A 256 -4.15 45.34 -2.29
C VAL A 256 -2.86 45.67 -3.05
N VAL A 257 -2.51 46.96 -3.20
CA VAL A 257 -1.26 47.38 -3.84
C VAL A 257 -0.04 46.87 -3.07
N ILE A 258 -0.05 47.00 -1.73
CA ILE A 258 1.01 46.44 -0.87
C ILE A 258 1.11 44.93 -1.08
N CYS A 259 -0.02 44.21 -1.12
CA CYS A 259 -0.04 42.77 -1.35
C CYS A 259 0.54 42.37 -2.71
N ILE A 260 0.16 43.04 -3.78
CA ILE A 260 0.69 42.77 -5.14
C ILE A 260 2.20 42.96 -5.16
N ILE A 261 2.70 44.08 -4.62
CA ILE A 261 4.14 44.35 -4.54
C ILE A 261 4.85 43.26 -3.71
N CYS A 262 4.32 42.90 -2.54
CA CYS A 262 4.90 41.88 -1.67
C CYS A 262 4.95 40.50 -2.34
N ILE A 263 3.86 40.07 -2.97
CA ILE A 263 3.78 38.79 -3.68
C ILE A 263 4.76 38.78 -4.86
N CYS A 264 4.81 39.86 -5.65
CA CYS A 264 5.77 40.00 -6.75
C CYS A 264 7.21 39.90 -6.26
N VAL A 265 7.59 40.65 -5.22
CA VAL A 265 8.94 40.61 -4.63
C VAL A 265 9.29 39.19 -4.15
N LEU A 266 8.40 38.55 -3.39
CA LEU A 266 8.64 37.19 -2.90
C LEU A 266 8.76 36.17 -4.03
N HIS A 267 7.93 36.27 -5.06
CA HIS A 267 7.94 35.34 -6.19
C HIS A 267 9.16 35.51 -7.09
N VAL A 268 9.49 36.76 -7.47
CA VAL A 268 10.70 37.08 -8.25
C VAL A 268 11.95 36.61 -7.51
N PHE A 269 12.00 36.87 -6.20
CA PHE A 269 13.15 36.43 -5.43
C PHE A 269 13.28 34.90 -5.43
N ARG A 270 12.19 34.17 -5.20
CA ARG A 270 12.23 32.69 -5.18
C ARG A 270 12.55 32.09 -6.54
N MET A 271 12.01 32.63 -7.64
CA MET A 271 12.15 32.06 -8.98
C MET A 271 13.47 32.44 -9.66
N TRP A 272 13.91 33.69 -9.55
CA TRP A 272 15.04 34.20 -10.36
C TRP A 272 16.29 34.45 -9.51
N ILE A 273 16.13 35.07 -8.34
CA ILE A 273 17.27 35.52 -7.52
C ILE A 273 17.86 34.35 -6.73
N ASN A 274 17.02 33.56 -6.04
CA ASN A 274 17.46 32.44 -5.21
C ASN A 274 18.33 31.41 -5.97
N PRO A 275 17.96 30.91 -7.18
CA PRO A 275 18.83 29.97 -7.89
C PRO A 275 20.15 30.60 -8.36
N PHE A 276 20.18 31.91 -8.63
CA PHE A 276 21.41 32.61 -8.97
C PHE A 276 22.33 32.72 -7.75
N PHE A 277 21.80 33.14 -6.60
CA PHE A 277 22.56 33.28 -5.37
C PHE A 277 23.00 31.93 -4.79
N ARG A 278 22.21 30.86 -4.95
CA ARG A 278 22.59 29.50 -4.54
C ARG A 278 23.84 28.97 -5.25
N LYS A 279 24.17 29.48 -6.44
CA LYS A 279 25.44 29.12 -7.11
C LYS A 279 26.65 29.76 -6.44
N LYS A 280 26.49 30.91 -5.76
CA LYS A 280 27.58 31.70 -5.19
C LYS A 280 27.68 31.56 -3.67
N PHE A 281 26.56 31.38 -2.99
CA PHE A 281 26.46 31.22 -1.54
C PHE A 281 25.69 29.96 -1.19
N LYS A 282 26.19 29.17 -0.23
CA LYS A 282 25.53 27.93 0.23
C LYS A 282 24.28 28.20 1.06
N PHE A 283 24.09 29.41 1.57
CA PHE A 283 22.99 29.79 2.46
C PHE A 283 21.86 30.51 1.70
N PRO A 284 20.58 30.12 1.91
CA PRO A 284 19.44 30.80 1.30
C PRO A 284 19.20 32.16 1.97
N ILE A 285 18.90 33.17 1.17
CA ILE A 285 18.62 34.52 1.68
C ILE A 285 17.22 34.53 2.32
N PRO A 286 17.07 35.01 3.58
CA PRO A 286 15.78 35.04 4.29
C PRO A 286 14.91 36.21 3.82
N VAL A 287 14.36 36.12 2.61
CA VAL A 287 13.53 37.17 1.98
C VAL A 287 12.33 37.54 2.84
N GLU A 288 11.72 36.56 3.50
CA GLU A 288 10.53 36.75 4.33
C GLU A 288 10.83 37.69 5.51
N LEU A 289 12.02 37.55 6.13
CA LEU A 289 12.48 38.44 7.19
C LEU A 289 12.79 39.85 6.64
N ILE A 290 13.52 39.94 5.54
CA ILE A 290 13.87 41.22 4.90
C ILE A 290 12.60 41.99 4.56
N LEU A 291 11.59 41.30 4.02
CA LEU A 291 10.29 41.90 3.69
C LEU A 291 9.57 42.42 4.94
N VAL A 292 9.53 41.63 6.03
CA VAL A 292 8.95 42.08 7.30
C VAL A 292 9.65 43.33 7.80
N VAL A 293 10.98 43.33 7.91
CA VAL A 293 11.75 44.49 8.40
C VAL A 293 11.50 45.73 7.53
N LEU A 294 11.63 45.60 6.20
CA LEU A 294 11.46 46.71 5.28
C LEU A 294 10.03 47.27 5.30
N SER A 295 9.02 46.39 5.31
CA SER A 295 7.62 46.81 5.36
C SER A 295 7.24 47.48 6.67
N THR A 296 7.80 47.05 7.80
CA THR A 296 7.61 47.70 9.10
C THR A 296 8.22 49.11 9.10
N VAL A 297 9.46 49.26 8.62
CA VAL A 297 10.15 50.56 8.55
C VAL A 297 9.38 51.53 7.66
N ILE A 298 8.96 51.09 6.47
CA ILE A 298 8.18 51.91 5.54
C ILE A 298 6.82 52.27 6.16
N SER A 299 6.13 51.30 6.75
CA SER A 299 4.81 51.52 7.38
C SER A 299 4.89 52.53 8.52
N HIS A 300 5.96 52.48 9.33
CA HIS A 300 6.19 53.39 10.44
C HIS A 300 6.41 54.84 9.97
N PHE A 301 7.30 55.06 8.99
CA PHE A 301 7.59 56.42 8.51
C PHE A 301 6.48 57.01 7.65
N VAL A 302 5.81 56.20 6.83
CA VAL A 302 4.74 56.68 5.94
C VAL A 302 3.40 56.78 6.67
N GLY A 303 3.20 56.02 7.75
CA GLY A 303 1.97 56.02 8.54
C GLY A 303 0.81 55.35 7.83
N PHE A 304 0.99 54.11 7.34
CA PHE A 304 -0.01 53.39 6.54
C PHE A 304 -1.37 53.23 7.24
N SER A 305 -1.36 53.00 8.55
CA SER A 305 -2.59 52.86 9.33
C SER A 305 -3.35 54.19 9.43
N SER A 306 -2.65 55.29 9.70
CA SER A 306 -3.26 56.61 9.88
C SER A 306 -3.76 57.22 8.56
N ARG A 307 -3.02 57.05 7.45
CA ARG A 307 -3.36 57.68 6.16
C ARG A 307 -4.34 56.89 5.32
N TRP A 308 -4.20 55.56 5.28
CA TRP A 308 -4.96 54.69 4.37
C TRP A 308 -5.78 53.62 5.09
N GLY A 309 -5.86 53.65 6.43
CA GLY A 309 -6.65 52.67 7.19
C GLY A 309 -6.17 51.24 7.02
N VAL A 310 -4.89 51.02 6.71
CA VAL A 310 -4.32 49.68 6.58
C VAL A 310 -4.27 49.02 7.95
N THR A 311 -4.73 47.76 8.02
CA THR A 311 -4.71 46.97 9.25
C THR A 311 -3.28 46.59 9.63
N VAL A 312 -2.83 47.06 10.79
CA VAL A 312 -1.51 46.75 11.35
C VAL A 312 -1.63 45.72 12.48
N VAL A 313 -0.49 45.13 12.88
CA VAL A 313 -0.40 44.16 13.97
C VAL A 313 -0.89 44.75 15.30
N GLY A 314 -0.59 46.02 15.55
CA GLY A 314 -0.99 46.73 16.76
C GLY A 314 -0.07 46.45 17.94
N GLU A 315 -0.40 47.04 19.10
CA GLU A 315 0.45 46.97 20.29
C GLU A 315 0.76 45.52 20.70
N ILE A 316 2.05 45.23 20.75
CA ILE A 316 2.57 43.96 21.24
C ILE A 316 2.95 44.19 22.70
N PRO A 317 2.32 43.50 23.68
CA PRO A 317 2.63 43.70 25.09
C PRO A 317 4.10 43.37 25.35
N SER A 318 4.92 44.42 25.48
CA SER A 318 6.34 44.33 25.80
C SER A 318 6.48 43.98 27.27
N GLY A 319 6.87 42.75 27.59
CA GLY A 319 7.01 42.37 28.99
C GLY A 319 7.73 41.05 29.21
N TYR A 320 8.78 41.13 30.03
CA TYR A 320 9.41 40.00 30.74
C TYR A 320 8.40 39.12 31.49
N LEU A 321 7.18 39.63 31.73
CA LEU A 321 6.18 39.06 32.64
C LEU A 321 4.96 38.43 31.97
N SER A 322 4.66 38.74 30.68
CA SER A 322 3.48 38.18 29.99
C SER A 322 3.76 36.81 29.36
N ALA A 323 4.94 36.63 28.76
CA ALA A 323 5.37 35.37 28.13
C ALA A 323 5.68 34.25 29.14
N LEU A 324 6.07 34.60 30.37
CA LEU A 324 6.40 33.67 31.46
C LEU A 324 5.25 33.49 32.47
N ARG A 325 4.11 34.15 32.28
CA ARG A 325 2.97 33.99 33.18
C ARG A 325 2.35 32.62 32.93
N LEU A 326 2.51 31.73 33.91
CA LEU A 326 1.82 30.45 33.93
C LEU A 326 0.31 30.71 34.03
N TYR A 327 -0.42 30.60 32.92
CA TYR A 327 -1.88 30.68 32.93
C TYR A 327 -2.43 29.37 33.47
N CYS A 328 -2.49 29.25 34.80
CA CYS A 328 -3.12 28.13 35.50
C CYS A 328 -4.59 28.42 35.84
N GLN A 329 -5.29 29.15 34.97
CA GLN A 329 -6.74 29.25 35.00
C GLN A 329 -7.30 28.38 33.88
N LEU A 330 -7.19 27.05 34.03
CA LEU A 330 -8.17 26.15 33.44
C LEU A 330 -9.49 26.42 34.16
N LYS A 331 -10.11 27.55 33.86
CA LYS A 331 -11.48 27.78 34.24
C LYS A 331 -12.27 26.87 33.31
N TRP A 332 -12.70 25.73 33.85
CA TRP A 332 -13.63 24.79 33.23
C TRP A 332 -14.97 25.51 33.04
N MET A 333 -14.99 26.49 32.14
CA MET A 333 -16.08 27.45 31.98
C MET A 333 -17.03 27.05 30.86
N VAL A 334 -16.66 26.02 30.10
CA VAL A 334 -17.49 25.39 29.08
C VAL A 334 -17.80 24.02 29.66
N ASP A 335 -19.04 23.79 30.11
CA ASP A 335 -19.58 22.43 30.19
C ASP A 335 -19.17 21.76 28.89
N PHE A 336 -18.36 20.70 28.94
CA PHE A 336 -17.73 20.09 27.77
C PHE A 336 -18.74 19.99 26.64
N ASP A 337 -18.68 20.95 25.73
CA ASP A 337 -19.58 20.98 24.59
C ASP A 337 -19.37 19.64 23.89
N GLU A 338 -20.44 18.91 23.62
CA GLU A 338 -20.37 17.55 23.06
C GLU A 338 -19.53 17.54 21.78
N TYR A 339 -19.47 18.69 21.09
CA TYR A 339 -18.72 18.93 19.88
C TYR A 339 -17.23 19.25 20.07
N LEU A 340 -16.76 19.65 21.26
CA LEU A 340 -15.34 19.96 21.50
C LEU A 340 -14.45 18.71 21.60
N VAL A 341 -14.99 17.60 22.11
CA VAL A 341 -14.25 16.33 22.24
C VAL A 341 -13.88 15.75 20.87
N PRO A 342 -14.79 15.67 19.88
CA PRO A 342 -14.43 15.33 18.50
C PRO A 342 -13.35 16.24 17.90
N ASP A 343 -13.44 17.55 18.12
CA ASP A 343 -12.46 18.53 17.63
C ASP A 343 -11.05 18.23 18.20
N ILE A 344 -10.95 17.99 19.52
CA ILE A 344 -9.69 17.61 20.19
C ILE A 344 -9.10 16.33 19.57
N PHE A 345 -9.92 15.31 19.36
CA PHE A 345 -9.49 14.01 18.83
C PHE A 345 -8.95 14.13 17.41
N VAL A 346 -9.69 14.82 16.53
CA VAL A 346 -9.30 15.03 15.14
C VAL A 346 -8.02 15.85 15.05
N ILE A 347 -7.94 16.95 15.80
CA ILE A 347 -6.76 17.81 15.83
C ILE A 347 -5.53 17.02 16.31
N ALA A 348 -5.65 16.24 17.39
CA ALA A 348 -4.56 15.45 17.93
C ALA A 348 -4.00 14.44 16.91
N ILE A 349 -4.88 13.73 16.21
CA ILE A 349 -4.50 12.76 15.17
C ILE A 349 -3.87 13.46 13.97
N ILE A 350 -4.46 14.55 13.46
CA ILE A 350 -3.93 15.25 12.27
C ILE A 350 -2.57 15.86 12.55
N VAL A 351 -2.40 16.52 13.71
CA VAL A 351 -1.12 17.14 14.10
C VAL A 351 -0.03 16.06 14.24
N PHE A 352 -0.37 14.90 14.80
CA PHE A 352 0.53 13.75 14.84
C PHE A 352 0.83 13.18 13.43
N ALA A 353 -0.20 13.00 12.61
CA ALA A 353 -0.10 12.48 11.24
C ALA A 353 0.88 13.27 10.39
N ILE A 354 0.75 14.59 10.40
CA ILE A 354 1.61 15.51 9.65
C ILE A 354 3.05 15.41 10.16
N ASN A 355 3.24 15.43 11.48
CA ASN A 355 4.57 15.35 12.08
C ASN A 355 5.25 14.00 11.79
N ALA A 356 4.55 12.88 11.99
CA ALA A 356 5.07 11.54 11.71
C ALA A 356 5.39 11.34 10.23
N GLY A 357 4.52 11.81 9.33
CA GLY A 357 4.78 11.75 7.89
C GLY A 357 6.01 12.55 7.45
N LEU A 358 6.17 13.76 8.00
CA LEU A 358 7.34 14.62 7.76
C LEU A 358 8.63 13.94 8.24
N VAL A 359 8.63 13.47 9.49
CA VAL A 359 9.78 12.83 10.09
C VAL A 359 10.17 11.55 9.34
N LYS A 360 9.22 10.69 8.98
CA LYS A 360 9.48 9.45 8.22
C LYS A 360 10.06 9.72 6.83
N THR A 361 9.61 10.78 6.17
CA THR A 361 10.12 11.14 4.83
C THR A 361 11.62 11.41 4.90
N TYR A 362 12.08 12.23 5.84
CA TYR A 362 13.50 12.54 6.00
C TYR A 362 14.29 11.41 6.68
N ALA A 363 13.66 10.61 7.55
CA ALA A 363 14.27 9.41 8.10
C ALA A 363 14.65 8.41 7.01
N SER A 364 13.74 8.20 6.04
CA SER A 364 13.99 7.35 4.88
C SER A 364 15.01 7.96 3.91
N GLU A 365 15.03 9.29 3.74
CA GLU A 365 15.99 9.98 2.87
C GLU A 365 17.43 9.89 3.39
N PHE A 366 17.62 10.03 4.70
CA PHE A 366 18.94 10.03 5.35
C PHE A 366 19.32 8.68 6.00
N GLY A 367 18.48 7.65 5.87
CA GLY A 367 18.78 6.29 6.31
C GLY A 367 18.91 6.12 7.84
N TYR A 368 18.06 6.77 8.63
CA TYR A 368 18.00 6.55 10.08
C TYR A 368 16.59 6.15 10.55
N ASP A 369 16.52 5.38 11.63
CA ASP A 369 15.24 4.93 12.19
C ASP A 369 14.62 5.97 13.12
N VAL A 370 13.29 6.05 13.07
CA VAL A 370 12.47 6.91 13.92
C VAL A 370 11.46 6.05 14.66
N LEU A 371 11.28 6.35 15.95
CA LEU A 371 10.28 5.68 16.78
C LEU A 371 8.98 6.50 16.77
N ASP A 372 7.96 5.99 16.10
CA ASP A 372 6.67 6.68 15.95
C ASP A 372 6.03 7.05 17.30
N ASN A 373 6.10 6.14 18.28
CA ASN A 373 5.52 6.37 19.60
C ASN A 373 6.29 7.43 20.40
N GLN A 374 7.60 7.51 20.23
CA GLN A 374 8.43 8.52 20.88
C GLN A 374 8.20 9.89 20.25
N GLU A 375 7.98 9.96 18.93
CA GLU A 375 7.57 11.21 18.26
C GLU A 375 6.19 11.67 18.71
N LEU A 376 5.24 10.75 18.90
CA LEU A 376 3.92 11.07 19.45
C LEU A 376 4.03 11.61 20.88
N LEU A 377 4.86 10.98 21.72
CA LEU A 377 5.12 11.43 23.08
C LEU A 377 5.78 12.82 23.09
N ALA A 378 6.83 13.01 22.29
CA ALA A 378 7.55 14.28 22.19
C ALA A 378 6.61 15.42 21.77
N LEU A 379 5.73 15.17 20.81
CA LEU A 379 4.73 16.13 20.34
C LEU A 379 3.69 16.45 21.43
N GLY A 380 3.18 15.43 22.12
CA GLY A 380 2.22 15.60 23.21
C GLY A 380 2.79 16.40 24.37
N ILE A 381 3.98 16.04 24.87
CA ILE A 381 4.68 16.77 25.93
C ILE A 381 4.94 18.21 25.51
N SER A 382 5.38 18.44 24.26
CA SER A 382 5.64 19.80 23.76
C SER A 382 4.39 20.67 23.72
N ASN A 383 3.25 20.12 23.29
CA ASN A 383 1.98 20.85 23.23
C ASN A 383 1.38 21.09 24.62
N THR A 384 1.42 20.10 25.51
CA THR A 384 0.98 20.25 26.91
C THR A 384 1.85 21.24 27.68
N PHE A 385 3.18 21.20 27.48
CA PHE A 385 4.07 22.17 28.10
C PHE A 385 3.81 23.59 27.58
N ALA A 386 3.63 23.74 26.26
CA ALA A 386 3.45 25.05 25.66
C ALA A 386 2.11 25.72 26.00
N SER A 387 1.03 24.96 26.25
CA SER A 387 -0.27 25.55 26.61
C SER A 387 -0.20 26.41 27.87
N PHE A 388 0.67 26.06 28.82
CA PHE A 388 0.93 26.82 30.03
C PHE A 388 1.51 28.22 29.79
N PHE A 389 2.08 28.46 28.59
CA PHE A 389 2.71 29.70 28.16
C PHE A 389 1.93 30.39 27.02
N GLN A 390 0.58 30.28 27.02
CA GLN A 390 -0.28 30.94 26.03
C GLN A 390 -0.03 30.54 24.57
N CYS A 391 0.52 29.35 24.35
CA CYS A 391 0.76 28.83 23.01
C CYS A 391 -0.45 28.06 22.50
N HIS A 392 -0.74 28.22 21.21
CA HIS A 392 -1.54 27.22 20.49
C HIS A 392 -0.65 26.03 20.09
N THR A 393 -1.26 24.92 19.67
CA THR A 393 -0.54 23.71 19.27
C THR A 393 0.45 23.93 18.14
N ALA A 394 1.61 23.31 18.29
CA ALA A 394 2.68 23.30 17.32
C ALA A 394 2.70 21.99 16.52
N CYS A 395 3.30 22.04 15.33
CA CYS A 395 3.50 20.92 14.43
C CYS A 395 4.75 21.14 13.57
N GLY A 396 5.38 20.06 13.10
CA GLY A 396 6.50 20.14 12.17
C GLY A 396 6.11 20.81 10.85
N ALA A 397 6.89 21.79 10.39
CA ALA A 397 6.60 22.52 9.15
C ALA A 397 7.40 21.96 7.97
N LEU A 398 6.68 21.47 6.95
CA LEU A 398 7.28 20.88 5.74
C LEU A 398 8.24 21.83 5.02
N GLY A 399 7.82 23.08 4.77
CA GLY A 399 8.62 24.06 4.03
C GLY A 399 9.88 24.50 4.78
N ARG A 400 9.78 24.76 6.09
CA ARG A 400 10.94 25.13 6.93
C ARG A 400 11.94 24.00 7.01
N THR A 401 11.45 22.79 7.30
CA THR A 401 12.25 21.56 7.38
C THR A 401 13.02 21.31 6.08
N ALA A 402 12.36 21.46 4.92
CA ALA A 402 13.02 21.28 3.63
C ALA A 402 14.20 22.26 3.43
N VAL A 403 14.06 23.53 3.84
CA VAL A 403 15.14 24.51 3.68
C VAL A 403 16.33 24.18 4.58
N VAL A 404 16.10 23.81 5.84
CA VAL A 404 17.19 23.52 6.80
C VAL A 404 17.90 22.22 6.48
N VAL A 405 17.17 21.24 5.94
CA VAL A 405 17.76 20.02 5.37
C VAL A 405 18.68 20.37 4.20
N THR A 406 18.29 21.28 3.30
CA THR A 406 19.19 21.70 2.20
C THR A 406 20.45 22.45 2.67
N ILE A 407 20.44 23.00 3.88
CA ILE A 407 21.61 23.65 4.50
C ILE A 407 22.56 22.61 5.12
N GLY A 408 22.06 21.40 5.40
CA GLY A 408 22.80 20.33 6.06
C GLY A 408 22.60 20.28 7.56
N MET A 409 21.42 20.67 8.07
CA MET A 409 21.01 20.41 9.45
C MET A 409 21.30 18.94 9.80
N ALA A 410 22.01 18.71 10.90
CA ALA A 410 22.46 17.37 11.29
C ALA A 410 21.78 16.88 12.56
N SER A 411 21.36 17.80 13.45
CA SER A 411 20.68 17.45 14.70
C SER A 411 19.68 18.50 15.16
N GLN A 412 18.89 18.14 16.18
CA GLN A 412 17.97 19.07 16.85
C GLN A 412 18.65 20.19 17.65
N ILE A 413 19.99 20.20 17.75
CA ILE A 413 20.72 21.34 18.34
C ILE A 413 20.46 22.62 17.55
N ALA A 414 20.25 22.51 16.24
CA ALA A 414 19.82 23.64 15.42
C ALA A 414 18.52 24.28 15.96
N SER A 415 17.57 23.47 16.45
CA SER A 415 16.30 23.92 17.03
C SER A 415 16.53 24.65 18.37
N LEU A 416 17.48 24.18 19.19
CA LEU A 416 17.88 24.87 20.42
C LEU A 416 18.52 26.24 20.14
N ILE A 417 19.41 26.30 19.14
CA ILE A 417 20.04 27.55 18.70
C ILE A 417 18.99 28.53 18.18
N SER A 418 18.01 28.03 17.41
CA SER A 418 16.86 28.81 16.97
C SER A 418 16.10 29.41 18.14
N CYS A 419 15.80 28.62 19.20
CA CYS A 419 15.15 29.12 20.41
C CYS A 419 15.96 30.24 21.09
N GLY A 420 17.28 30.11 21.17
CA GLY A 420 18.15 31.14 21.75
C GLY A 420 18.07 32.48 21.00
N ILE A 421 18.08 32.44 19.66
CA ILE A 421 17.91 33.64 18.83
C ILE A 421 16.49 34.20 18.96
N PHE A 422 15.48 33.33 19.00
CA PHE A 422 14.10 33.75 19.13
C PHE A 422 13.81 34.44 20.46
N LEU A 423 14.48 34.02 21.53
CA LEU A 423 14.42 34.69 22.83
C LEU A 423 14.88 36.15 22.72
N ILE A 424 15.97 36.40 21.99
CA ILE A 424 16.47 37.76 21.73
C ILE A 424 15.44 38.56 20.91
N ILE A 425 14.87 37.96 19.86
CA ILE A 425 13.85 38.62 19.03
C ILE A 425 12.62 38.99 19.88
N LEU A 426 12.16 38.09 20.74
CA LEU A 426 10.98 38.30 21.58
C LEU A 426 11.18 39.47 22.56
N PHE A 427 12.37 39.60 23.16
CA PHE A 427 12.65 40.65 24.14
C PHE A 427 13.00 42.00 23.53
N PHE A 428 13.77 42.03 22.44
CA PHE A 428 14.33 43.26 21.90
C PHE A 428 13.64 43.76 20.62
N ILE A 429 13.16 42.86 19.76
CA ILE A 429 12.67 43.22 18.42
C ILE A 429 11.13 43.30 18.38
N ALA A 430 10.43 42.50 19.17
CA ALA A 430 8.97 42.39 19.12
C ALA A 430 8.21 43.74 19.22
N PRO A 431 8.57 44.70 20.09
CA PRO A 431 7.86 45.99 20.16
C PRO A 431 7.94 46.79 18.86
N TYR A 432 9.05 46.68 18.11
CA TYR A 432 9.23 47.39 16.85
C TYR A 432 8.33 46.86 15.72
N LEU A 433 7.68 45.70 15.90
CA LEU A 433 6.82 45.08 14.90
C LEU A 433 5.36 45.55 14.96
N GLU A 434 5.01 46.48 15.86
CA GLU A 434 3.65 47.03 15.99
C GLU A 434 3.13 47.64 14.69
N SER A 435 3.98 48.40 13.98
CA SER A 435 3.62 49.09 12.73
C SER A 435 3.54 48.15 11.52
N LEU A 436 3.78 46.85 11.68
CA LEU A 436 3.78 45.89 10.58
C LEU A 436 2.36 45.73 9.98
N PRO A 437 2.17 45.88 8.65
CA PRO A 437 0.89 45.61 8.01
C PRO A 437 0.54 44.11 8.02
N ARG A 438 -0.68 43.76 8.42
CA ARG A 438 -1.16 42.35 8.43
C ARG A 438 -1.21 41.75 7.02
N ALA A 439 -1.42 42.59 6.02
CA ALA A 439 -1.37 42.27 4.60
C ALA A 439 -0.08 41.53 4.18
N VAL A 440 1.07 41.95 4.73
CA VAL A 440 2.38 41.35 4.44
C VAL A 440 2.45 39.93 5.01
N LEU A 441 1.91 39.71 6.21
CA LEU A 441 1.83 38.38 6.81
C LEU A 441 0.98 37.43 5.95
N GLY A 442 -0.18 37.90 5.47
CA GLY A 442 -1.04 37.12 4.56
C GLY A 442 -0.33 36.74 3.25
N CYS A 443 0.44 37.67 2.67
CA CYS A 443 1.26 37.39 1.48
C CYS A 443 2.30 36.30 1.73
N ILE A 444 2.98 36.34 2.89
CA ILE A 444 3.98 35.33 3.26
C ILE A 444 3.33 33.94 3.37
N VAL A 445 2.12 33.85 3.96
CA VAL A 445 1.36 32.59 4.05
C VAL A 445 1.03 32.07 2.66
N CYS A 446 0.48 32.90 1.77
CA CYS A 446 0.14 32.49 0.40
C CYS A 446 1.35 31.97 -0.38
N VAL A 447 2.49 32.65 -0.28
CA VAL A 447 3.72 32.22 -0.97
C VAL A 447 4.34 30.99 -0.32
N ALA A 448 4.24 30.79 0.99
CA ALA A 448 4.70 29.58 1.66
C ALA A 448 3.96 28.32 1.14
N LEU A 449 2.66 28.47 0.84
CA LEU A 449 1.81 27.38 0.34
C LEU A 449 2.09 26.96 -1.12
N THR A 450 2.90 27.71 -1.88
CA THR A 450 3.30 27.30 -3.25
C THR A 450 3.94 25.91 -3.27
N SER A 451 4.67 25.53 -2.21
CA SER A 451 5.25 24.19 -2.07
C SER A 451 4.17 23.10 -1.93
N THR A 452 3.08 23.40 -1.24
CA THR A 452 1.94 22.50 -1.04
C THR A 452 1.10 22.37 -2.31
N PHE A 453 0.88 23.44 -3.07
CA PHE A 453 0.14 23.37 -4.34
C PHE A 453 0.86 22.52 -5.40
N LYS A 454 2.19 22.47 -5.39
CA LYS A 454 2.96 21.60 -6.30
C LYS A 454 2.64 20.11 -6.14
N LYS A 455 2.08 19.69 -5.00
CA LYS A 455 1.62 18.31 -4.76
C LYS A 455 0.50 17.87 -5.70
N VAL A 456 -0.22 18.79 -6.34
CA VAL A 456 -1.20 18.44 -7.39
C VAL A 456 -0.55 17.66 -8.53
N LEU A 457 0.75 17.86 -8.77
CA LEU A 457 1.52 17.13 -9.78
C LEU A 457 1.72 15.65 -9.42
N ASP A 458 1.61 15.28 -8.13
CA ASP A 458 1.69 13.90 -7.66
C ASP A 458 0.55 13.07 -8.26
N LEU A 459 -0.64 13.65 -8.48
CA LEU A 459 -1.78 12.92 -9.05
C LEU A 459 -1.44 12.31 -10.42
N LYS A 460 -0.77 13.06 -11.29
CA LYS A 460 -0.36 12.57 -12.62
C LYS A 460 0.64 11.42 -12.51
N ARG A 461 1.54 11.48 -11.53
CA ARG A 461 2.51 10.40 -11.26
C ARG A 461 1.81 9.17 -10.70
N LEU A 462 0.97 9.35 -9.68
CA LEU A 462 0.20 8.29 -9.03
C LEU A 462 -0.71 7.58 -10.03
N TRP A 463 -1.41 8.31 -10.89
CA TRP A 463 -2.32 7.72 -11.88
C TRP A 463 -1.61 6.77 -12.87
N LYS A 464 -0.34 7.04 -13.20
CA LYS A 464 0.46 6.17 -14.06
C LYS A 464 0.96 4.91 -13.35
N VAL A 465 1.17 4.97 -12.04
CA VAL A 465 1.74 3.87 -11.24
C VAL A 465 0.64 2.99 -10.64
N SER A 466 -0.31 3.60 -9.93
CA SER A 466 -1.36 2.93 -9.18
C SER A 466 -2.63 3.75 -9.20
N LYS A 467 -3.63 3.28 -9.95
CA LYS A 467 -4.96 3.92 -10.03
C LYS A 467 -5.65 3.99 -8.66
N ILE A 468 -5.38 3.04 -7.77
CA ILE A 468 -5.94 2.98 -6.42
C ILE A 468 -5.33 4.08 -5.55
N ASP A 469 -4.01 4.28 -5.60
CA ASP A 469 -3.38 5.35 -4.81
C ASP A 469 -3.78 6.73 -5.32
N ALA A 470 -3.96 6.85 -6.64
CA ALA A 470 -4.51 8.05 -7.26
C ALA A 470 -5.97 8.31 -6.85
N SER A 471 -6.79 7.27 -6.64
CA SER A 471 -8.16 7.43 -6.14
C SER A 471 -8.19 7.86 -4.68
N ILE A 472 -7.27 7.36 -3.82
CA ILE A 472 -7.13 7.83 -2.43
C ILE A 472 -6.78 9.32 -2.40
N TRP A 473 -5.83 9.74 -3.25
CA TRP A 473 -5.46 11.14 -3.40
C TRP A 473 -6.67 11.98 -3.85
N LEU A 474 -7.42 11.52 -4.85
CA LEU A 474 -8.56 12.26 -5.40
C LEU A 474 -9.71 12.39 -4.39
N VAL A 475 -10.06 11.30 -3.71
CA VAL A 475 -11.12 11.29 -2.69
C VAL A 475 -10.75 12.23 -1.55
N SER A 476 -9.54 12.11 -1.00
CA SER A 476 -9.07 13.00 0.08
C SER A 476 -9.01 14.46 -0.34
N PHE A 477 -8.60 14.77 -1.57
CA PHE A 477 -8.60 16.13 -2.10
C PHE A 477 -10.02 16.69 -2.24
N LEU A 478 -10.92 15.97 -2.91
CA LEU A 478 -12.27 16.44 -3.22
C LEU A 478 -13.12 16.62 -1.96
N THR A 479 -13.06 15.68 -1.01
CA THR A 479 -13.83 15.78 0.24
C THR A 479 -13.34 16.93 1.10
N THR A 480 -12.02 17.10 1.23
CA THR A 480 -11.41 18.23 1.96
C THR A 480 -11.75 19.57 1.29
N PHE A 481 -11.71 19.64 -0.04
CA PHE A 481 -11.96 20.87 -0.79
C PHE A 481 -13.44 21.29 -0.74
N ALA A 482 -14.36 20.34 -0.95
CA ALA A 482 -15.78 20.64 -1.09
C ALA A 482 -16.52 20.72 0.25
N VAL A 483 -16.13 19.92 1.25
CA VAL A 483 -16.84 19.83 2.54
C VAL A 483 -16.09 20.66 3.58
N ASP A 484 -15.08 20.09 4.22
CA ASP A 484 -14.24 20.79 5.19
C ASP A 484 -13.01 19.93 5.51
N ILE A 485 -12.03 20.52 6.18
CA ILE A 485 -10.76 19.90 6.55
C ILE A 485 -10.96 18.66 7.44
N ILE A 486 -11.85 18.75 8.44
CA ILE A 486 -12.10 17.68 9.42
C ILE A 486 -12.69 16.43 8.73
N TYR A 487 -13.77 16.61 7.96
CA TYR A 487 -14.41 15.52 7.23
C TYR A 487 -13.52 14.93 6.13
N GLY A 488 -12.72 15.78 5.48
CA GLY A 488 -11.82 15.38 4.41
C GLY A 488 -10.80 14.32 4.84
N VAL A 489 -10.17 14.52 6.01
CA VAL A 489 -9.24 13.54 6.59
C VAL A 489 -9.96 12.26 6.99
N GLY A 490 -11.10 12.36 7.68
CA GLY A 490 -11.85 11.20 8.15
C GLY A 490 -12.29 10.28 7.00
N VAL A 491 -12.92 10.86 5.98
CA VAL A 491 -13.38 10.12 4.79
C VAL A 491 -12.20 9.56 4.01
N GLY A 492 -11.13 10.34 3.82
CA GLY A 492 -9.92 9.87 3.15
C GLY A 492 -9.28 8.68 3.87
N PHE A 493 -9.18 8.74 5.20
CA PHE A 493 -8.57 7.68 6.02
C PHE A 493 -9.36 6.39 5.95
N ILE A 494 -10.69 6.47 6.12
CA ILE A 494 -11.60 5.34 5.99
C ILE A 494 -11.48 4.73 4.59
N TYR A 495 -11.49 5.57 3.55
CA TYR A 495 -11.33 5.12 2.17
C TYR A 495 -9.97 4.42 1.94
N SER A 496 -8.88 4.97 2.48
CA SER A 496 -7.54 4.37 2.40
C SER A 496 -7.53 2.97 3.04
N ILE A 497 -8.11 2.79 4.23
CA ILE A 497 -8.22 1.46 4.87
C ILE A 497 -9.09 0.52 4.04
N LEU A 498 -10.24 0.98 3.55
CA LEU A 498 -11.12 0.17 2.72
C LEU A 498 -10.41 -0.35 1.47
N THR A 499 -9.59 0.47 0.80
CA THR A 499 -8.82 -0.01 -0.36
C THR A 499 -7.83 -1.12 -0.01
N VAL A 500 -7.19 -1.07 1.17
CA VAL A 500 -6.31 -2.14 1.65
C VAL A 500 -7.11 -3.42 1.91
N VAL A 501 -8.27 -3.31 2.55
CA VAL A 501 -9.17 -4.45 2.82
C VAL A 501 -9.67 -5.08 1.53
N PHE A 502 -10.08 -4.29 0.54
CA PHE A 502 -10.52 -4.83 -0.75
C PHE A 502 -9.36 -5.49 -1.51
N ARG A 503 -8.15 -4.92 -1.48
CA ARG A 503 -6.98 -5.53 -2.10
C ARG A 503 -6.59 -6.85 -1.44
N SER A 504 -6.72 -6.98 -0.12
CA SER A 504 -6.40 -8.22 0.59
C SER A 504 -7.41 -9.35 0.34
N GLN A 505 -8.64 -9.02 -0.07
CA GLN A 505 -9.66 -10.03 -0.39
C GLN A 505 -9.39 -10.76 -1.72
N TYR A 506 -8.78 -10.08 -2.69
CA TYR A 506 -8.47 -10.64 -4.01
C TYR A 506 -7.01 -11.09 -4.09
N GLY A 507 -6.69 -12.22 -3.46
CA GLY A 507 -5.40 -12.90 -3.65
C GLY A 507 -5.24 -13.47 -5.06
N GLY A 508 -4.00 -13.50 -5.54
CA GLY A 508 -3.63 -14.13 -6.82
C GLY A 508 -3.90 -15.63 -6.78
N ARG A 509 -4.43 -16.20 -7.87
CA ARG A 509 -4.85 -17.60 -7.96
C ARG A 509 -4.20 -18.22 -9.18
N PHE A 510 -3.28 -19.13 -8.96
CA PHE A 510 -2.45 -19.67 -10.02
C PHE A 510 -2.56 -21.19 -10.03
N LEU A 511 -2.79 -21.76 -11.22
CA LEU A 511 -2.59 -23.17 -11.48
C LEU A 511 -1.16 -23.33 -11.98
N LEU A 512 -0.36 -24.14 -11.29
CA LEU A 512 1.05 -24.32 -11.57
C LEU A 512 1.28 -25.61 -12.36
N GLY A 513 2.18 -25.53 -13.33
CA GLY A 513 2.72 -26.66 -14.08
C GLY A 513 4.22 -26.80 -13.82
N GLU A 514 4.73 -28.00 -14.06
CA GLU A 514 6.14 -28.34 -13.90
C GLU A 514 6.92 -27.97 -15.17
N ALA A 515 8.05 -27.30 -15.02
CA ALA A 515 8.97 -27.11 -16.13
C ALA A 515 9.80 -28.39 -16.39
N LYS A 516 9.87 -28.85 -17.64
CA LYS A 516 10.46 -30.15 -18.03
C LYS A 516 11.85 -30.35 -17.40
N ASN A 517 12.02 -31.46 -16.67
CA ASN A 517 13.27 -31.89 -16.03
C ASN A 517 13.87 -30.86 -15.04
N THR A 518 13.02 -30.08 -14.38
CA THR A 518 13.46 -29.10 -13.37
C THR A 518 12.54 -29.11 -12.15
N ASP A 519 13.00 -28.55 -11.04
CA ASP A 519 12.23 -28.30 -9.82
C ASP A 519 11.42 -26.99 -9.89
N LEU A 520 11.30 -26.39 -11.08
CA LEU A 520 10.66 -25.10 -11.31
C LEU A 520 9.19 -25.28 -11.65
N TYR A 521 8.32 -24.61 -10.91
CA TYR A 521 6.89 -24.58 -11.15
C TYR A 521 6.44 -23.18 -11.56
N SER A 522 5.66 -23.09 -12.63
CA SER A 522 5.20 -21.81 -13.19
C SER A 522 3.74 -21.85 -13.59
N GLU A 523 3.11 -20.68 -13.71
CA GLU A 523 1.70 -20.57 -14.08
C GLU A 523 1.49 -21.03 -15.54
N LEU A 524 0.52 -21.92 -15.75
CA LEU A 524 0.19 -22.41 -17.10
C LEU A 524 -0.27 -21.29 -18.04
N LYS A 525 -1.14 -20.39 -17.57
CA LYS A 525 -1.74 -19.32 -18.37
C LYS A 525 -0.73 -18.27 -18.84
N ARG A 526 0.35 -18.07 -18.07
CA ARG A 526 1.37 -17.05 -18.37
C ARG A 526 2.05 -17.31 -19.72
N PHE A 527 2.21 -18.58 -20.12
CA PHE A 527 2.81 -18.95 -21.39
C PHE A 527 1.81 -18.91 -22.56
N GLU A 528 0.50 -19.11 -22.33
CA GLU A 528 -0.53 -18.95 -23.36
C GLU A 528 -0.64 -17.50 -23.86
N GLU A 529 -0.61 -16.50 -22.96
CA GLU A 529 -0.71 -15.08 -23.32
C GLU A 529 0.51 -14.59 -24.13
N VAL A 530 1.71 -15.05 -23.78
CA VAL A 530 2.95 -14.72 -24.52
C VAL A 530 2.87 -15.26 -25.95
N VAL A 531 2.38 -16.49 -26.12
CA VAL A 531 2.16 -17.08 -27.45
C VAL A 531 1.12 -16.28 -28.24
N GLN A 532 0.02 -15.86 -27.62
CA GLN A 532 -1.01 -15.05 -28.30
C GLN A 532 -0.50 -13.66 -28.72
N GLN A 533 0.28 -12.96 -27.87
CA GLN A 533 0.84 -11.64 -28.21
C GLN A 533 1.87 -11.71 -29.34
N PHE A 534 2.74 -12.74 -29.34
CA PHE A 534 3.68 -12.97 -30.44
C PHE A 534 2.97 -13.29 -31.77
N VAL A 535 1.89 -14.08 -31.72
CA VAL A 535 1.06 -14.39 -32.90
C VAL A 535 0.38 -13.12 -33.43
N PHE A 536 -0.13 -12.25 -32.56
CA PHE A 536 -0.80 -10.99 -32.93
C PHE A 536 0.15 -9.97 -33.56
N LEU A 537 1.37 -9.82 -33.03
CA LEU A 537 2.38 -8.91 -33.58
C LEU A 537 2.86 -9.35 -34.97
N ARG A 538 2.92 -10.66 -35.24
CA ARG A 538 3.24 -11.16 -36.59
C ARG A 538 2.08 -11.09 -37.57
N THR A 539 0.83 -11.35 -37.17
CA THR A 539 -0.31 -11.14 -38.09
C THR A 539 -0.49 -9.65 -38.42
N ALA A 540 -0.30 -8.74 -37.46
CA ALA A 540 -0.29 -7.31 -37.73
C ALA A 540 0.84 -6.90 -38.69
N SER A 541 2.05 -7.45 -38.51
CA SER A 541 3.19 -7.20 -39.41
C SER A 541 2.97 -7.80 -40.81
N ILE A 542 2.35 -8.98 -40.92
CA ILE A 542 2.06 -9.65 -42.20
C ILE A 542 0.88 -9.01 -42.95
N ILE A 543 -0.03 -8.32 -42.26
CA ILE A 543 -1.13 -7.55 -42.89
C ILE A 543 -0.66 -6.16 -43.33
N ILE A 544 0.27 -5.54 -42.59
CA ILE A 544 0.77 -4.18 -42.89
C ILE A 544 1.86 -4.20 -43.98
N VAL A 545 2.71 -5.23 -44.04
CA VAL A 545 3.87 -5.27 -44.94
C VAL A 545 3.54 -5.45 -46.44
N PRO A 546 2.48 -6.16 -46.89
CA PRO A 546 2.14 -6.23 -48.31
C PRO A 546 1.45 -4.94 -48.79
N ARG A 547 0.81 -4.18 -47.90
CA ARG A 547 0.03 -2.98 -48.27
C ARG A 547 0.89 -1.71 -48.37
N TRP A 548 2.15 -1.75 -47.91
CA TRP A 548 3.07 -0.61 -47.90
C TRP A 548 4.26 -0.71 -48.86
N ARG A 549 4.42 -1.81 -49.61
CA ARG A 549 5.48 -1.94 -50.64
C ARG A 549 5.16 -1.26 -51.98
N GLY A 550 4.04 -0.56 -52.11
CA GLY A 550 3.59 0.05 -53.38
C GLY A 550 3.66 1.58 -53.49
N ALA A 551 4.09 2.31 -52.46
CA ALA A 551 4.05 3.78 -52.49
C ALA A 551 5.27 4.41 -51.83
N TRP A 552 6.42 4.32 -52.49
CA TRP A 552 7.56 5.20 -52.23
C TRP A 552 7.97 5.88 -53.54
N SER A 553 7.12 6.79 -54.01
CA SER A 553 7.57 7.94 -54.79
C SER A 553 6.64 9.12 -54.47
N TRP A 554 7.24 10.31 -54.34
CA TRP A 554 6.65 11.64 -54.14
C TRP A 554 6.54 12.18 -52.69
N ASN A 555 7.42 13.17 -52.43
CA ASN A 555 7.26 14.42 -51.68
C ASN A 555 6.43 14.43 -50.38
N CYS A 556 7.09 14.81 -49.27
CA CYS A 556 6.43 15.46 -48.14
C CYS A 556 7.27 16.65 -47.63
N ALA A 557 7.01 17.81 -48.24
CA ALA A 557 6.85 19.03 -47.47
C ALA A 557 5.35 19.16 -47.14
N ILE A 558 5.05 19.75 -45.98
CA ILE A 558 3.77 20.38 -45.56
C ILE A 558 2.96 19.67 -44.44
N HIS A 559 2.84 20.45 -43.35
CA HIS A 559 1.85 20.55 -42.27
C HIS A 559 1.83 19.66 -41.01
N ARG A 560 2.28 20.30 -39.92
CA ARG A 560 1.70 20.33 -38.56
C ARG A 560 0.19 20.07 -38.52
N GLU A 561 -0.25 19.06 -37.78
CA GLU A 561 -1.01 19.15 -36.51
C GLU A 561 -1.48 17.75 -36.05
N GLY A 562 -1.33 17.46 -34.75
CA GLY A 562 -2.13 16.43 -34.06
C GLY A 562 -1.72 14.96 -34.17
N ALA A 563 -0.62 14.54 -33.52
CA ALA A 563 -0.47 13.18 -32.99
C ALA A 563 0.75 13.09 -32.05
N ALA A 564 0.52 13.33 -30.76
CA ALA A 564 1.48 13.07 -29.70
C ALA A 564 1.12 11.73 -29.02
N CYS A 565 1.76 10.64 -29.43
CA CYS A 565 1.95 9.42 -28.65
C CYS A 565 2.78 8.41 -29.47
N PHE A 566 3.66 7.67 -28.80
CA PHE A 566 4.62 6.70 -29.35
C PHE A 566 5.89 7.27 -30.03
N ARG A 567 6.92 7.50 -29.21
CA ARG A 567 8.29 7.13 -29.59
C ARG A 567 8.61 5.81 -28.89
N PRO A 568 8.76 4.67 -29.59
CA PRO A 568 9.54 3.57 -29.05
C PRO A 568 11.03 3.84 -29.37
N ASP A 569 11.89 3.62 -28.38
CA ASP A 569 13.33 3.53 -28.60
C ASP A 569 13.62 2.40 -29.59
N VAL A 570 14.05 2.77 -30.80
CA VAL A 570 14.35 1.84 -31.91
C VAL A 570 15.46 0.84 -31.54
N ARG A 571 16.31 1.16 -30.55
CA ARG A 571 17.32 0.24 -30.00
C ARG A 571 16.70 -0.93 -29.22
N LEU A 572 15.65 -0.70 -28.43
CA LEU A 572 15.02 -1.75 -27.63
C LEU A 572 14.24 -2.72 -28.51
N ALA A 573 13.60 -2.22 -29.58
CA ALA A 573 12.92 -3.06 -30.56
C ALA A 573 13.89 -3.92 -31.39
N HIS A 574 15.09 -3.40 -31.69
CA HIS A 574 16.12 -4.15 -32.39
C HIS A 574 16.73 -5.24 -31.50
N GLU A 575 16.97 -4.97 -30.21
CA GLU A 575 17.45 -5.98 -29.26
C GLU A 575 16.40 -7.05 -28.93
N MET A 576 15.12 -6.67 -28.84
CA MET A 576 14.02 -7.63 -28.60
C MET A 576 13.70 -8.52 -29.80
N CYS A 577 14.02 -8.10 -31.04
CA CYS A 577 13.74 -8.90 -32.23
C CYS A 577 14.93 -9.77 -32.67
N VAL A 578 16.18 -9.28 -32.52
CA VAL A 578 17.38 -9.91 -33.10
C VAL A 578 17.97 -11.00 -32.20
N TYR A 579 17.95 -10.82 -30.88
CA TYR A 579 18.50 -11.81 -29.95
C TYR A 579 17.70 -13.13 -29.91
N PRO A 580 16.35 -13.12 -29.90
CA PRO A 580 15.58 -14.36 -29.92
C PRO A 580 15.67 -15.07 -31.28
N THR A 581 15.87 -14.35 -32.39
CA THR A 581 16.04 -14.97 -33.72
C THR A 581 17.39 -15.63 -33.88
N MET A 582 18.48 -15.05 -33.36
CA MET A 582 19.79 -15.72 -33.36
C MET A 582 19.81 -16.95 -32.45
N LEU A 583 19.22 -16.86 -31.24
CA LEU A 583 19.10 -18.00 -30.33
C LEU A 583 18.25 -19.13 -30.94
N ALA A 584 17.20 -18.80 -31.69
CA ALA A 584 16.36 -19.77 -32.38
C ALA A 584 17.07 -20.43 -33.57
N VAL A 585 17.91 -19.70 -34.31
CA VAL A 585 18.72 -20.27 -35.41
C VAL A 585 19.80 -21.20 -34.85
N GLU A 586 20.40 -20.84 -33.71
CA GLU A 586 21.44 -21.66 -33.07
C GLU A 586 20.87 -22.92 -32.40
N LEU A 587 19.65 -22.84 -31.85
CA LEU A 587 18.93 -24.01 -31.33
C LEU A 587 18.45 -24.94 -32.45
N ALA A 588 18.03 -24.41 -33.61
CA ALA A 588 17.69 -25.19 -34.80
C ALA A 588 18.92 -25.88 -35.42
N HIS A 589 20.11 -25.26 -35.31
CA HIS A 589 21.36 -25.86 -35.75
C HIS A 589 21.82 -27.01 -34.83
N ARG A 590 21.49 -26.95 -33.54
CA ARG A 590 21.82 -27.98 -32.54
C ARG A 590 20.86 -29.18 -32.53
N SER A 591 19.65 -29.05 -33.07
CA SER A 591 18.65 -30.13 -33.17
C SER A 591 18.82 -31.04 -34.40
N GLY A 592 19.95 -30.97 -35.12
CA GLY A 592 20.27 -31.85 -36.24
C GLY A 592 19.41 -31.69 -37.50
N SER A 593 18.48 -30.74 -37.53
CA SER A 593 17.50 -30.57 -38.60
C SER A 593 18.11 -29.76 -39.76
N THR A 594 18.87 -30.41 -40.64
CA THR A 594 19.37 -29.74 -41.85
C THR A 594 18.23 -29.42 -42.83
N PRO A 595 18.24 -28.25 -43.50
CA PRO A 595 17.20 -27.86 -44.44
C PRO A 595 17.47 -28.46 -45.83
N ASN A 596 17.40 -29.78 -45.97
CA ASN A 596 17.67 -30.47 -47.25
C ASN A 596 16.45 -31.10 -47.93
N ALA A 597 15.24 -30.63 -47.60
CA ALA A 597 14.00 -31.11 -48.23
C ALA A 597 13.21 -30.02 -48.97
N ILE A 598 13.87 -29.08 -49.67
CA ILE A 598 13.17 -28.21 -50.65
C ILE A 598 14.05 -27.94 -51.88
N LYS A 599 14.37 -28.99 -52.63
CA LYS A 599 14.69 -28.87 -54.06
C LYS A 599 13.75 -29.78 -54.83
N GLY A 600 12.62 -29.21 -55.27
CA GLY A 600 11.63 -29.96 -56.04
C GLY A 600 10.40 -29.14 -56.43
N LYS A 601 10.48 -28.52 -57.61
CA LYS A 601 9.40 -28.08 -58.51
C LYS A 601 8.48 -26.92 -58.10
N SER A 602 8.31 -26.03 -59.08
CA SER A 602 7.54 -24.79 -59.10
C SER A 602 6.03 -25.03 -59.05
N GLY A 603 5.30 -24.24 -58.24
CA GLY A 603 3.83 -24.23 -58.25
C GLY A 603 3.20 -23.30 -57.20
N LYS A 604 2.50 -22.28 -57.71
CA LYS A 604 1.62 -21.21 -57.17
C LYS A 604 1.11 -21.25 -55.69
N SER A 605 1.13 -20.05 -55.08
CA SER A 605 0.18 -19.43 -54.13
C SER A 605 -0.24 -20.10 -52.80
N GLY A 606 0.06 -21.37 -52.53
CA GLY A 606 -0.36 -22.05 -51.29
C GLY A 606 0.66 -22.05 -50.13
N LYS A 607 1.92 -21.66 -50.37
CA LYS A 607 3.03 -21.94 -49.43
C LYS A 607 3.17 -20.99 -48.23
N VAL A 608 2.61 -19.79 -48.27
CA VAL A 608 2.80 -18.79 -47.20
C VAL A 608 1.91 -19.10 -45.99
N ASP A 609 0.70 -19.60 -46.22
CA ASP A 609 -0.20 -20.01 -45.14
C ASP A 609 0.28 -21.30 -44.46
N ASP A 610 0.84 -22.26 -45.20
CA ASP A 610 1.40 -23.49 -44.63
C ASP A 610 2.66 -23.24 -43.80
N GLN A 611 3.54 -22.32 -44.21
CA GLN A 611 4.70 -21.94 -43.38
C GLN A 611 4.28 -21.19 -42.11
N SER A 612 3.27 -20.31 -42.17
CA SER A 612 2.70 -19.65 -40.98
C SER A 612 2.04 -20.66 -40.05
N ARG A 613 1.35 -21.68 -40.60
CA ARG A 613 0.70 -22.74 -39.84
C ARG A 613 1.73 -23.66 -39.18
N TYR A 614 2.76 -24.06 -39.92
CA TYR A 614 3.86 -24.90 -39.43
C TYR A 614 4.70 -24.21 -38.35
N LEU A 615 5.00 -22.91 -38.51
CA LEU A 615 5.70 -22.11 -37.50
C LEU A 615 4.82 -21.79 -36.27
N ARG A 616 3.49 -21.61 -36.44
CA ARG A 616 2.54 -21.55 -35.30
C ARG A 616 2.56 -22.84 -34.50
N THR A 617 2.60 -23.99 -35.18
CA THR A 617 2.67 -25.29 -34.51
C THR A 617 4.01 -25.48 -33.81
N ILE A 618 5.14 -25.12 -34.44
CA ILE A 618 6.47 -25.31 -33.83
C ILE A 618 6.74 -24.30 -32.70
N PHE A 619 6.56 -23.00 -32.90
CA PHE A 619 6.86 -22.01 -31.85
C PHE A 619 5.83 -22.02 -30.72
N GLY A 620 4.56 -22.29 -31.04
CA GLY A 620 3.52 -22.55 -30.05
C GLY A 620 3.83 -23.80 -29.25
N LYS A 621 4.23 -24.91 -29.90
CA LYS A 621 4.69 -26.12 -29.19
C LYS A 621 5.95 -25.84 -28.37
N VAL A 622 7.01 -25.25 -28.91
CA VAL A 622 8.31 -25.08 -28.23
C VAL A 622 8.23 -24.24 -26.94
N LEU A 623 7.36 -23.22 -26.87
CA LEU A 623 7.16 -22.39 -25.66
C LEU A 623 6.15 -23.00 -24.68
N ILE A 624 5.09 -23.66 -25.16
CA ILE A 624 4.09 -24.37 -24.33
C ILE A 624 4.67 -25.69 -23.81
N ASP A 625 5.58 -26.33 -24.55
CA ASP A 625 6.26 -27.58 -24.20
C ASP A 625 7.22 -27.44 -23.03
N GLN A 626 7.51 -26.23 -22.55
CA GLN A 626 8.42 -26.06 -21.42
C GLN A 626 7.71 -26.37 -20.09
N VAL A 627 6.42 -26.06 -19.95
CA VAL A 627 5.68 -26.20 -18.68
C VAL A 627 4.45 -27.08 -18.88
N ARG A 628 4.45 -28.25 -18.24
CA ARG A 628 3.39 -29.25 -18.40
C ARG A 628 2.53 -29.34 -17.15
N GLU A 629 1.25 -29.64 -17.37
CA GLU A 629 0.39 -30.08 -16.27
C GLU A 629 0.67 -31.55 -15.95
N LEU A 630 0.63 -31.91 -14.67
CA LEU A 630 0.78 -33.30 -14.24
C LEU A 630 -0.56 -34.03 -14.33
N GLU A 631 -0.55 -35.25 -14.85
CA GLU A 631 -1.75 -36.10 -14.86
C GLU A 631 -2.15 -36.48 -13.43
N SER A 632 -3.45 -36.43 -13.12
CA SER A 632 -4.01 -36.77 -11.81
C SER A 632 -3.53 -35.95 -10.61
N ILE A 633 -2.67 -34.93 -10.81
CA ILE A 633 -2.19 -33.99 -9.78
C ILE A 633 -2.50 -32.55 -10.21
N LYS A 634 -3.14 -31.76 -9.33
CA LYS A 634 -3.33 -30.31 -9.55
C LYS A 634 -2.54 -29.51 -8.53
N ILE A 635 -1.66 -28.64 -8.99
CA ILE A 635 -0.86 -27.76 -8.13
C ILE A 635 -1.48 -26.36 -8.13
N ILE A 636 -1.96 -25.91 -6.97
CA ILE A 636 -2.68 -24.65 -6.82
C ILE A 636 -1.93 -23.75 -5.86
N ARG A 637 -1.60 -22.54 -6.32
CA ARG A 637 -0.99 -21.50 -5.50
C ARG A 637 -1.99 -20.37 -5.25
N TYR A 638 -2.10 -19.97 -3.98
CA TYR A 638 -2.90 -18.83 -3.56
C TYR A 638 -2.02 -17.77 -2.90
N ASP A 639 -1.87 -16.63 -3.58
CA ASP A 639 -1.07 -15.51 -3.12
C ASP A 639 -1.96 -14.53 -2.34
N GLY A 640 -2.09 -14.76 -1.04
CA GLY A 640 -2.84 -13.89 -0.14
C GLY A 640 -3.06 -14.49 1.25
N PRO A 641 -3.46 -13.69 2.24
CA PRO A 641 -3.92 -14.21 3.53
C PRO A 641 -5.26 -14.94 3.36
N VAL A 642 -5.57 -15.90 4.22
CA VAL A 642 -6.87 -16.61 4.20
C VAL A 642 -7.59 -16.34 5.52
N TYR A 643 -8.67 -15.56 5.49
CA TYR A 643 -9.33 -15.07 6.69
C TYR A 643 -10.85 -14.93 6.47
N PHE A 644 -11.59 -14.48 7.48
CA PHE A 644 -13.07 -14.41 7.46
C PHE A 644 -13.65 -13.76 6.20
N ALA A 645 -12.99 -12.75 5.62
CA ALA A 645 -13.54 -12.01 4.49
C ALA A 645 -13.34 -12.70 3.13
N ASN A 646 -12.36 -13.60 3.00
CA ASN A 646 -12.01 -14.19 1.69
C ASN A 646 -11.98 -15.72 1.65
N VAL A 647 -12.19 -16.41 2.77
CA VAL A 647 -12.15 -17.89 2.84
C VAL A 647 -13.12 -18.56 1.86
N ALA A 648 -14.33 -18.05 1.69
CA ALA A 648 -15.29 -18.58 0.72
C ALA A 648 -14.83 -18.38 -0.74
N SER A 649 -14.14 -17.26 -1.00
CA SER A 649 -13.56 -16.95 -2.31
C SER A 649 -12.35 -17.85 -2.61
N PHE A 650 -11.55 -18.14 -1.57
CA PHE A 650 -10.45 -19.10 -1.61
C PHE A 650 -10.96 -20.53 -1.93
N GLN A 651 -11.94 -21.04 -1.18
CA GLN A 651 -12.53 -22.37 -1.45
C GLN A 651 -13.06 -22.48 -2.88
N LYS A 652 -13.87 -21.50 -3.33
CA LYS A 652 -14.38 -21.46 -4.71
C LYS A 652 -13.26 -21.40 -5.75
N ALA A 653 -12.14 -20.73 -5.45
CA ALA A 653 -10.98 -20.71 -6.34
C ALA A 653 -10.35 -22.10 -6.46
N VAL A 654 -10.17 -22.81 -5.34
CA VAL A 654 -9.64 -24.18 -5.34
C VAL A 654 -10.57 -25.12 -6.08
N TYR A 655 -11.89 -25.03 -5.88
CA TYR A 655 -12.89 -25.84 -6.58
C TYR A 655 -12.84 -25.60 -8.09
N ARG A 656 -12.73 -24.33 -8.51
CA ARG A 656 -12.65 -23.97 -9.93
C ARG A 656 -11.34 -24.42 -10.57
N LEU A 657 -10.20 -24.27 -9.89
CA LEU A 657 -8.89 -24.60 -10.44
C LEU A 657 -8.61 -26.11 -10.45
N SER A 658 -9.13 -26.84 -9.47
CA SER A 658 -9.07 -28.31 -9.46
C SER A 658 -10.00 -28.95 -10.51
N GLY A 659 -11.04 -28.22 -10.95
CA GLY A 659 -12.08 -28.75 -11.83
C GLY A 659 -13.09 -29.66 -11.12
N VAL A 660 -12.95 -29.84 -9.80
CA VAL A 660 -13.81 -30.71 -8.98
C VAL A 660 -14.42 -29.87 -7.86
N ASP A 661 -15.75 -29.74 -7.87
CA ASP A 661 -16.51 -29.21 -6.75
C ASP A 661 -16.97 -30.37 -5.86
N PRO A 662 -16.34 -30.60 -4.69
CA PRO A 662 -16.65 -31.75 -3.85
C PRO A 662 -18.10 -31.71 -3.35
N VAL A 663 -18.67 -30.52 -3.13
CA VAL A 663 -20.05 -30.36 -2.64
C VAL A 663 -21.07 -30.72 -3.73
N LYS A 664 -20.73 -30.47 -5.00
CA LYS A 664 -21.55 -30.91 -6.13
C LYS A 664 -21.47 -32.43 -6.30
N VAL A 665 -20.25 -32.99 -6.28
CA VAL A 665 -20.03 -34.44 -6.43
C VAL A 665 -20.79 -35.22 -5.35
N GLN A 666 -20.70 -34.81 -4.08
CA GLN A 666 -21.43 -35.45 -2.98
C GLN A 666 -22.95 -35.43 -3.18
N ARG A 667 -23.51 -34.30 -3.63
CA ARG A 667 -24.96 -34.20 -3.93
C ARG A 667 -25.37 -35.15 -5.05
N ASP A 668 -24.55 -35.30 -6.06
CA ASP A 668 -24.85 -36.19 -7.18
C ASP A 668 -24.71 -37.67 -6.78
N LEU A 669 -23.77 -38.00 -5.90
CA LEU A 669 -23.66 -39.33 -5.27
C LEU A 669 -24.90 -39.67 -4.42
N GLN A 670 -25.34 -38.75 -3.57
CA GLN A 670 -26.55 -38.95 -2.75
C GLN A 670 -27.81 -39.15 -3.60
N LYS A 671 -27.94 -38.41 -4.71
CA LYS A 671 -29.04 -38.58 -5.66
C LYS A 671 -29.00 -39.95 -6.34
N ARG A 672 -27.82 -40.40 -6.77
CA ARG A 672 -27.63 -41.73 -7.39
C ARG A 672 -27.96 -42.86 -6.41
N ASP A 673 -27.50 -42.75 -5.16
CA ASP A 673 -27.80 -43.74 -4.11
C ASP A 673 -29.30 -43.80 -3.80
N SER A 674 -29.97 -42.64 -3.78
CA SER A 674 -31.42 -42.58 -3.56
C SER A 674 -32.19 -43.21 -4.73
N LYS A 675 -31.76 -42.95 -5.97
CA LYS A 675 -32.33 -43.57 -7.19
C LYS A 675 -32.11 -45.08 -7.22
N TRP A 676 -30.90 -45.54 -6.86
CA TRP A 676 -30.57 -46.96 -6.79
C TRP A 676 -31.40 -47.69 -5.73
N LYS A 677 -31.53 -47.11 -4.52
CA LYS A 677 -32.39 -47.66 -3.46
C LYS A 677 -33.85 -47.76 -3.90
N PHE A 678 -34.37 -46.74 -4.59
CA PHE A 678 -35.73 -46.78 -5.16
C PHE A 678 -35.88 -47.90 -6.19
N PHE A 679 -34.93 -48.05 -7.12
CA PHE A 679 -34.98 -49.07 -8.17
C PHE A 679 -34.81 -50.50 -7.62
N SER A 680 -33.93 -50.70 -6.62
CA SER A 680 -33.76 -52.01 -5.97
C SER A 680 -35.00 -52.45 -5.20
N LEU A 681 -35.73 -51.49 -4.62
CA LEU A 681 -37.01 -51.74 -3.93
C LEU A 681 -38.14 -52.11 -4.91
N HIS A 682 -38.15 -51.57 -6.13
CA HIS A 682 -39.12 -51.94 -7.15
C HIS A 682 -38.79 -53.27 -7.85
N LYS A 683 -37.51 -53.61 -8.01
CA LYS A 683 -37.07 -54.90 -8.57
C LYS A 683 -37.44 -56.11 -7.69
N SER A 684 -37.62 -55.92 -6.37
CA SER A 684 -38.04 -57.00 -5.47
C SER A 684 -39.56 -57.26 -5.45
N LYS A 685 -40.38 -56.37 -6.06
CA LYS A 685 -41.84 -56.49 -6.07
C LYS A 685 -42.44 -57.11 -7.33
N SER A 686 -41.65 -57.39 -8.38
CA SER A 686 -42.13 -58.04 -9.61
C SER A 686 -41.65 -59.49 -9.69
N THR A 687 -42.30 -60.39 -8.96
CA THR A 687 -42.20 -61.85 -9.22
C THR A 687 -43.60 -62.47 -9.15
N THR A 688 -44.34 -62.39 -10.25
CA THR A 688 -45.49 -63.27 -10.55
C THR A 688 -45.49 -63.59 -12.05
N PRO A 689 -45.93 -64.81 -12.44
CA PRO A 689 -45.66 -65.35 -13.77
C PRO A 689 -46.62 -64.83 -14.83
N ALA A 690 -46.14 -64.88 -16.08
CA ALA A 690 -46.83 -64.50 -17.29
C ALA A 690 -48.22 -65.13 -17.46
N ALA A 691 -49.27 -64.35 -17.25
CA ALA A 691 -50.57 -64.48 -17.89
C ALA A 691 -51.39 -63.21 -17.59
N ASN A 692 -51.97 -62.61 -18.63
CA ASN A 692 -52.89 -61.46 -18.60
C ASN A 692 -52.26 -60.07 -18.40
N LEU A 693 -51.77 -59.49 -19.49
CA LEU A 693 -51.86 -58.04 -19.73
C LEU A 693 -51.99 -57.75 -21.23
N PHE A 694 -53.04 -58.31 -21.84
CA PHE A 694 -53.70 -57.65 -22.96
C PHE A 694 -54.73 -56.70 -22.34
N ASN A 695 -54.42 -55.40 -22.28
CA ASN A 695 -55.36 -54.27 -22.46
C ASN A 695 -54.80 -52.94 -21.93
N LEU A 696 -54.88 -51.90 -22.80
CA LEU A 696 -54.82 -50.44 -22.58
C LEU A 696 -53.43 -49.76 -22.61
N PRO A 697 -53.34 -48.47 -23.02
CA PRO A 697 -53.18 -48.08 -24.42
C PRO A 697 -51.88 -47.28 -24.69
N SER A 698 -51.56 -47.18 -25.98
CA SER A 698 -50.47 -46.38 -26.55
C SER A 698 -50.60 -44.89 -26.24
N GLU A 699 -49.61 -44.30 -25.57
CA GLU A 699 -49.07 -42.98 -25.90
C GLU A 699 -47.75 -42.74 -25.13
N ASP A 700 -46.81 -42.08 -25.82
CA ASP A 700 -45.50 -41.58 -25.39
C ASP A 700 -44.26 -42.45 -25.67
N ALA A 701 -43.61 -42.08 -26.78
CA ALA A 701 -42.43 -42.66 -27.36
C ALA A 701 -41.15 -41.98 -26.82
N ASP A 702 -40.73 -42.30 -25.58
CA ASP A 702 -39.42 -41.88 -25.07
C ASP A 702 -38.66 -42.93 -24.23
N GLU A 703 -39.24 -44.12 -23.99
CA GLU A 703 -38.60 -45.15 -23.15
C GLU A 703 -37.74 -46.20 -23.89
N ARG A 704 -37.58 -46.11 -25.23
CA ARG A 704 -36.78 -47.10 -25.97
C ARG A 704 -35.27 -46.95 -25.83
N ASN A 705 -34.78 -45.79 -25.38
CA ASN A 705 -33.33 -45.55 -25.25
C ASN A 705 -32.74 -46.00 -23.90
N VAL A 706 -33.55 -46.52 -22.97
CA VAL A 706 -33.07 -46.95 -21.64
C VAL A 706 -32.73 -48.44 -21.59
N VAL A 707 -33.20 -49.23 -22.57
CA VAL A 707 -33.06 -50.70 -22.55
C VAL A 707 -31.82 -51.20 -23.32
N GLU A 708 -31.27 -50.41 -24.24
CA GLU A 708 -30.05 -50.81 -25.00
C GLU A 708 -28.75 -50.71 -24.19
N ASP A 709 -28.68 -49.88 -23.15
CA ASP A 709 -27.46 -49.74 -22.32
C ASP A 709 -27.28 -50.86 -21.27
N MET A 710 -28.18 -51.84 -21.21
CA MET A 710 -28.24 -52.79 -20.09
C MET A 710 -27.94 -54.27 -20.46
N VAL A 711 -27.64 -54.59 -21.72
CA VAL A 711 -27.49 -55.99 -22.19
C VAL A 711 -26.03 -56.45 -22.39
N ILE A 712 -25.02 -55.61 -22.20
CA ILE A 712 -23.61 -56.06 -22.26
C ILE A 712 -22.90 -55.76 -20.93
N GLY A 713 -22.81 -56.77 -20.06
CA GLY A 713 -21.95 -56.70 -18.87
C GLY A 713 -22.39 -57.62 -17.74
N SER A 714 -21.77 -58.79 -17.67
CA SER A 714 -21.86 -59.80 -16.62
C SER A 714 -21.69 -59.25 -15.18
N ASN A 715 -22.51 -59.79 -14.27
CA ASN A 715 -22.45 -59.73 -12.80
C ASN A 715 -21.08 -59.34 -12.19
N THR A 716 -20.86 -58.06 -11.90
CA THR A 716 -19.86 -57.59 -10.92
C THR A 716 -20.31 -56.25 -10.29
N PRO A 717 -20.09 -56.01 -8.99
CA PRO A 717 -20.24 -54.67 -8.41
C PRO A 717 -19.04 -53.83 -8.83
N VAL A 718 -19.28 -52.88 -9.75
CA VAL A 718 -18.25 -51.98 -10.28
C VAL A 718 -17.72 -51.07 -9.16
N SER A 719 -16.39 -51.03 -9.04
CA SER A 719 -15.67 -50.15 -8.12
C SER A 719 -15.78 -48.67 -8.55
N PHE A 720 -15.91 -47.82 -7.54
CA PHE A 720 -16.12 -46.37 -7.67
C PHE A 720 -14.90 -45.69 -8.33
N ALA A 721 -15.09 -45.20 -9.55
CA ALA A 721 -14.32 -44.11 -10.11
C ALA A 721 -15.30 -42.96 -10.34
N ALA A 722 -15.05 -41.81 -9.71
CA ALA A 722 -15.90 -40.63 -9.84
C ALA A 722 -16.07 -40.26 -11.32
N GLY A 723 -17.28 -40.46 -11.84
CA GLY A 723 -17.67 -40.01 -13.17
C GLY A 723 -17.64 -38.49 -13.22
N VAL A 724 -16.58 -37.97 -13.82
CA VAL A 724 -16.44 -36.58 -14.26
C VAL A 724 -17.41 -36.36 -15.43
N ASP A 725 -18.25 -35.33 -15.33
CA ASP A 725 -19.14 -34.92 -16.42
C ASP A 725 -18.31 -34.64 -17.69
N ARG A 726 -18.69 -35.30 -18.80
CA ARG A 726 -17.86 -35.56 -19.98
C ARG A 726 -17.76 -34.41 -21.00
N GLU A 727 -18.09 -33.16 -20.64
CA GLU A 727 -18.32 -32.10 -21.64
C GLU A 727 -17.40 -30.87 -21.58
N THR A 728 -16.38 -30.79 -20.72
CA THR A 728 -15.55 -29.56 -20.66
C THR A 728 -14.02 -29.71 -20.73
N SER A 729 -13.48 -30.89 -21.04
CA SER A 729 -12.06 -31.02 -21.40
C SER A 729 -11.86 -32.15 -22.40
N GLY A 730 -11.32 -31.83 -23.58
CA GLY A 730 -10.99 -32.82 -24.60
C GLY A 730 -9.96 -33.83 -24.11
N GLY A 731 -10.24 -35.12 -24.34
CA GLY A 731 -9.34 -36.27 -24.13
C GLY A 731 -9.70 -37.17 -22.95
N PRO A 732 -9.40 -38.49 -23.02
CA PRO A 732 -9.68 -39.45 -21.94
C PRO A 732 -8.65 -39.30 -20.81
N GLY A 733 -8.84 -38.32 -19.92
CA GLY A 733 -7.95 -38.10 -18.76
C GLY A 733 -8.24 -39.04 -17.58
N LYS A 734 -7.19 -39.47 -16.87
CA LYS A 734 -7.29 -40.20 -15.58
C LYS A 734 -7.96 -39.34 -14.49
N PRO A 735 -8.69 -39.92 -13.52
CA PRO A 735 -9.34 -39.15 -12.45
C PRO A 735 -8.32 -38.42 -11.56
N LEU A 736 -8.70 -37.23 -11.08
CA LEU A 736 -7.91 -36.42 -10.15
C LEU A 736 -7.74 -37.17 -8.81
N ARG A 737 -6.51 -37.27 -8.30
CA ARG A 737 -6.23 -37.93 -7.01
C ARG A 737 -5.57 -37.03 -5.98
N TYR A 738 -4.68 -36.12 -6.42
CA TYR A 738 -3.96 -35.23 -5.51
C TYR A 738 -4.15 -33.76 -5.85
N ILE A 739 -4.36 -32.95 -4.82
CA ILE A 739 -4.29 -31.49 -4.90
C ILE A 739 -3.14 -31.02 -4.02
N ILE A 740 -2.17 -30.34 -4.61
CA ILE A 740 -1.05 -29.76 -3.88
C ILE A 740 -1.30 -28.27 -3.72
N LEU A 741 -1.46 -27.81 -2.49
CA LEU A 741 -1.62 -26.41 -2.13
C LEU A 741 -0.26 -25.81 -1.79
N ASP A 742 0.21 -24.88 -2.62
CA ASP A 742 1.36 -24.05 -2.31
C ASP A 742 0.93 -22.93 -1.33
N ALA A 743 1.31 -23.08 -0.06
CA ALA A 743 0.99 -22.16 1.03
C ALA A 743 2.10 -21.12 1.27
N SER A 744 3.11 -21.01 0.39
CA SER A 744 4.18 -20.00 0.52
C SER A 744 3.66 -18.56 0.56
N GLY A 745 2.58 -18.29 -0.17
CA GLY A 745 1.87 -17.01 -0.23
C GLY A 745 0.96 -16.70 0.97
N TRP A 746 0.75 -17.65 1.88
CA TRP A 746 -0.16 -17.48 3.01
C TRP A 746 0.50 -16.64 4.10
N MET A 747 0.08 -15.38 4.22
CA MET A 747 0.69 -14.44 5.16
C MET A 747 0.18 -14.62 6.60
N PHE A 748 -1.14 -14.72 6.76
CA PHE A 748 -1.81 -14.95 8.05
C PHE A 748 -3.16 -15.63 7.83
N THR A 749 -3.72 -16.20 8.90
CA THR A 749 -5.08 -16.75 8.96
C THR A 749 -5.76 -16.34 10.27
N ASP A 750 -7.08 -16.43 10.30
CA ASP A 750 -7.88 -16.32 11.52
C ASP A 750 -8.65 -17.62 11.79
N THR A 751 -9.49 -17.62 12.83
CA THR A 751 -10.27 -18.80 13.24
C THR A 751 -11.30 -19.22 12.19
N VAL A 752 -11.89 -18.28 11.46
CA VAL A 752 -12.88 -18.55 10.40
C VAL A 752 -12.19 -19.11 9.16
N GLY A 753 -11.04 -18.57 8.78
CA GLY A 753 -10.17 -19.05 7.72
C GLY A 753 -9.72 -20.49 7.99
N LEU A 754 -9.25 -20.78 9.20
CA LEU A 754 -8.86 -22.13 9.62
C LEU A 754 -10.04 -23.12 9.54
N ARG A 755 -11.22 -22.71 10.01
CA ARG A 755 -12.43 -23.55 9.92
C ARG A 755 -12.78 -23.84 8.46
N GLY A 756 -12.74 -22.84 7.58
CA GLY A 756 -13.03 -23.04 6.16
C GLY A 756 -11.98 -23.90 5.44
N ILE A 757 -10.70 -23.78 5.79
CA ILE A 757 -9.65 -24.67 5.29
C ILE A 757 -9.90 -26.11 5.75
N LYS A 758 -10.21 -26.31 7.04
CA LYS A 758 -10.52 -27.62 7.61
C LYS A 758 -11.73 -28.28 6.94
N GLU A 759 -12.79 -27.51 6.72
CA GLU A 759 -13.99 -27.97 6.03
C GLU A 759 -13.71 -28.34 4.57
N MET A 760 -12.94 -27.51 3.86
CA MET A 760 -12.52 -27.78 2.48
C MET A 760 -11.74 -29.09 2.39
N ILE A 761 -10.76 -29.29 3.28
CA ILE A 761 -9.96 -30.52 3.31
C ILE A 761 -10.89 -31.73 3.54
N LYS A 762 -11.78 -31.66 4.53
CA LYS A 762 -12.73 -32.73 4.81
C LYS A 762 -13.58 -33.08 3.58
N ASN A 763 -14.12 -32.08 2.90
CA ASN A 763 -14.96 -32.28 1.72
C ASN A 763 -14.20 -32.97 0.56
N TYR A 764 -12.93 -32.63 0.37
CA TYR A 764 -12.09 -33.29 -0.64
C TYR A 764 -11.71 -34.72 -0.25
N THR A 765 -11.40 -34.98 1.03
CA THR A 765 -11.13 -36.32 1.54
C THR A 765 -12.32 -37.25 1.35
N GLU A 766 -13.56 -36.75 1.52
CA GLU A 766 -14.79 -37.52 1.28
C GLU A 766 -15.01 -37.89 -0.21
N VAL A 767 -14.40 -37.17 -1.15
CA VAL A 767 -14.45 -37.46 -2.60
C VAL A 767 -13.19 -38.24 -3.05
N GLU A 768 -12.44 -38.81 -2.10
CA GLU A 768 -11.20 -39.56 -2.34
C GLU A 768 -10.07 -38.74 -3.01
N VAL A 769 -10.09 -37.42 -2.87
CA VAL A 769 -9.01 -36.54 -3.34
C VAL A 769 -8.15 -36.12 -2.14
N THR A 770 -6.86 -36.45 -2.17
CA THR A 770 -5.93 -36.13 -1.08
C THR A 770 -5.32 -34.75 -1.27
N ILE A 771 -5.31 -33.95 -0.20
CA ILE A 771 -4.68 -32.62 -0.21
C ILE A 771 -3.29 -32.71 0.42
N LEU A 772 -2.28 -32.19 -0.27
CA LEU A 772 -0.93 -31.99 0.25
C LEU A 772 -0.68 -30.48 0.39
N VAL A 773 0.01 -30.05 1.45
CA VAL A 773 0.31 -28.63 1.70
C VAL A 773 1.82 -28.43 1.71
N ALA A 774 2.32 -27.55 0.83
CA ALA A 774 3.74 -27.25 0.74
C ALA A 774 4.06 -25.84 1.26
N ALA A 775 5.27 -25.65 1.80
CA ALA A 775 5.85 -24.36 2.17
C ALA A 775 5.02 -23.53 3.19
N LEU A 776 4.35 -24.18 4.14
CA LEU A 776 3.57 -23.50 5.17
C LEU A 776 4.47 -22.80 6.21
N ARG A 777 4.23 -21.50 6.41
CA ARG A 777 5.00 -20.67 7.38
C ARG A 777 4.87 -21.20 8.82
N PRO A 778 5.94 -21.11 9.65
CA PRO A 778 5.92 -21.64 11.03
C PRO A 778 4.79 -21.11 11.91
N ARG A 779 4.49 -19.81 11.85
CA ARG A 779 3.40 -19.20 12.65
C ARG A 779 2.02 -19.78 12.31
N LEU A 780 1.79 -20.11 11.03
CA LEU A 780 0.53 -20.73 10.60
C LEU A 780 0.47 -22.20 11.04
N ARG A 781 1.60 -22.90 11.02
CA ARG A 781 1.70 -24.29 11.52
C ARG A 781 1.31 -24.39 13.00
N GLU A 782 1.82 -23.48 13.85
CA GLU A 782 1.41 -23.40 15.25
C GLU A 782 -0.11 -23.16 15.42
N MET A 783 -0.73 -22.41 14.51
CA MET A 783 -2.18 -22.19 14.52
C MET A 783 -2.96 -23.42 14.03
N PHE A 784 -2.42 -24.17 13.07
CA PHE A 784 -3.01 -25.40 12.56
C PHE A 784 -3.05 -26.50 13.62
N ASP A 785 -1.97 -26.62 14.39
CA ASP A 785 -1.88 -27.50 15.55
C ASP A 785 -2.95 -27.16 16.59
N LYS A 786 -2.94 -25.92 17.08
CA LYS A 786 -3.89 -25.43 18.10
C LYS A 786 -5.35 -25.46 17.68
N SER A 787 -5.65 -25.41 16.39
CA SER A 787 -7.02 -25.47 15.86
C SER A 787 -7.49 -26.89 15.52
N GLY A 788 -6.62 -27.90 15.67
CA GLY A 788 -6.92 -29.28 15.34
C GLY A 788 -7.17 -29.45 13.84
N VAL A 789 -6.42 -28.76 12.97
CA VAL A 789 -6.40 -29.07 11.54
C VAL A 789 -5.64 -30.37 11.29
N PHE A 790 -4.59 -30.63 12.09
CA PHE A 790 -3.81 -31.86 12.00
C PHE A 790 -4.58 -33.15 12.35
N SER A 791 -5.75 -33.02 12.99
CA SER A 791 -6.64 -34.18 13.21
C SER A 791 -7.44 -34.57 11.97
N VAL A 792 -7.61 -33.67 11.00
CA VAL A 792 -8.29 -33.95 9.73
C VAL A 792 -7.29 -34.23 8.62
N LEU A 793 -6.15 -33.55 8.64
CA LEU A 793 -5.05 -33.77 7.71
C LEU A 793 -3.79 -34.13 8.47
N SER A 794 -3.31 -35.38 8.36
CA SER A 794 -2.10 -35.79 9.08
C SER A 794 -0.90 -34.90 8.74
N GLU A 795 0.00 -34.72 9.72
CA GLU A 795 1.22 -33.90 9.57
C GLU A 795 2.13 -34.38 8.43
N GLU A 796 2.03 -35.65 8.04
CA GLU A 796 2.72 -36.26 6.91
C GLU A 796 2.33 -35.64 5.55
N ASN A 797 1.20 -34.95 5.47
CA ASN A 797 0.77 -34.23 4.27
C ASN A 797 1.36 -32.82 4.14
N PHE A 798 2.22 -32.42 5.08
CA PHE A 798 2.88 -31.11 5.07
C PHE A 798 4.33 -31.26 4.64
N PHE A 799 4.73 -30.48 3.64
CA PHE A 799 6.05 -30.57 3.01
C PHE A 799 6.83 -29.26 3.12
N VAL A 800 8.16 -29.38 3.21
CA VAL A 800 9.07 -28.24 3.27
C VAL A 800 9.08 -27.49 1.94
N SER A 801 9.17 -28.22 0.81
CA SER A 801 9.15 -27.66 -0.54
C SER A 801 8.01 -28.21 -1.39
N LEU A 802 7.67 -27.47 -2.45
CA LEU A 802 6.67 -27.89 -3.42
C LEU A 802 7.10 -29.16 -4.17
N HIS A 803 8.38 -29.25 -4.52
CA HIS A 803 8.92 -30.39 -5.26
C HIS A 803 8.88 -31.69 -4.44
N ASP A 804 9.16 -31.63 -3.13
CA ASP A 804 9.06 -32.81 -2.25
C ASP A 804 7.63 -33.37 -2.23
N ALA A 805 6.61 -32.49 -2.18
CA ALA A 805 5.21 -32.89 -2.22
C ALA A 805 4.83 -33.56 -3.55
N VAL A 806 5.35 -33.02 -4.66
CA VAL A 806 5.10 -33.57 -6.01
C VAL A 806 5.73 -34.95 -6.17
N LEU A 807 6.99 -35.13 -5.73
CA LEU A 807 7.68 -36.42 -5.81
C LEU A 807 6.95 -37.52 -5.03
N VAL A 808 6.49 -37.21 -3.82
CA VAL A 808 5.71 -38.17 -3.01
C VAL A 808 4.37 -38.50 -3.67
N ALA A 809 3.66 -37.51 -4.20
CA ALA A 809 2.40 -37.75 -4.92
C ALA A 809 2.59 -38.61 -6.17
N LEU A 810 3.64 -38.35 -6.96
CA LEU A 810 3.97 -39.12 -8.16
C LEU A 810 4.35 -40.57 -7.81
N ALA A 811 5.16 -40.78 -6.78
CA ALA A 811 5.53 -42.12 -6.32
C ALA A 811 4.32 -42.92 -5.83
N GLU A 812 3.40 -42.29 -5.07
CA GLU A 812 2.16 -42.93 -4.65
C GLU A 812 1.29 -43.31 -5.86
N LEU A 813 1.15 -42.43 -6.87
CA LEU A 813 0.40 -42.72 -8.10
C LEU A 813 0.97 -43.92 -8.86
N HIS A 814 2.29 -43.98 -9.05
CA HIS A 814 2.95 -45.06 -9.79
C HIS A 814 2.79 -46.42 -9.10
N SER A 815 2.93 -46.46 -7.77
CA SER A 815 2.73 -47.69 -7.01
C SER A 815 1.31 -48.26 -7.15
N THR A 816 0.30 -47.40 -7.25
CA THR A 816 -1.09 -47.84 -7.46
C THR A 816 -1.35 -48.33 -8.89
N ALA A 817 -0.62 -47.83 -9.89
CA ALA A 817 -0.71 -48.33 -11.26
C ALA A 817 -0.05 -49.71 -11.40
N ALA A 818 1.11 -49.92 -10.77
CA ALA A 818 1.83 -51.20 -10.78
C ALA A 818 1.05 -52.34 -10.07
N ALA A 819 0.31 -52.02 -8.99
CA ALA A 819 -0.51 -53.00 -8.29
C ALA A 819 -1.75 -53.47 -9.09
N VAL A 820 -2.24 -52.67 -10.04
CA VAL A 820 -3.41 -52.99 -10.87
C VAL A 820 -3.00 -53.82 -12.11
N GLY A 821 -1.77 -53.66 -12.62
CA GLY A 821 -1.27 -54.44 -13.77
C GLY A 821 -0.82 -55.87 -13.46
N GLY A 822 -0.76 -56.27 -12.18
CA GLY A 822 -0.25 -57.59 -11.75
C GLY A 822 -1.30 -58.67 -11.46
N VAL A 823 -2.59 -58.43 -11.74
CA VAL A 823 -3.67 -59.38 -11.43
C VAL A 823 -4.48 -59.69 -12.69
N GLU A 824 -4.00 -60.67 -13.46
CA GLU A 824 -4.74 -61.35 -14.55
C GLU A 824 -5.06 -62.81 -14.20
N ASP A 825 -5.20 -63.16 -12.92
CA ASP A 825 -5.74 -64.46 -12.52
C ASP A 825 -7.22 -64.35 -12.13
N GLY A 826 -8.03 -65.20 -12.79
CA GLY A 826 -9.48 -65.08 -12.98
C GLY A 826 -10.39 -65.31 -11.77
N THR A 827 -10.03 -64.79 -10.59
CA THR A 827 -10.93 -64.73 -9.44
C THR A 827 -11.18 -63.29 -9.05
N GLY A 828 -12.30 -62.75 -9.52
CA GLY A 828 -12.78 -61.40 -9.21
C GLY A 828 -13.09 -61.23 -7.73
N ARG A 829 -12.07 -60.92 -6.92
CA ARG A 829 -12.18 -60.35 -5.58
C ARG A 829 -10.81 -59.83 -5.12
N ALA A 830 -10.53 -58.57 -5.40
CA ALA A 830 -9.47 -57.82 -4.74
C ALA A 830 -9.99 -56.44 -4.32
N VAL A 831 -10.68 -56.39 -3.18
CA VAL A 831 -10.74 -55.16 -2.39
C VAL A 831 -9.42 -55.08 -1.65
N ALA A 832 -8.38 -54.59 -2.34
CA ALA A 832 -7.15 -54.21 -1.66
C ALA A 832 -7.47 -52.96 -0.82
N LEU A 833 -7.53 -53.12 0.49
CA LEU A 833 -7.49 -52.01 1.45
C LEU A 833 -6.32 -51.09 1.05
N ARG A 834 -6.64 -49.88 0.56
CA ARG A 834 -5.68 -48.84 0.18
C ARG A 834 -4.93 -48.39 1.46
N ARG A 835 -3.87 -49.10 1.82
CA ARG A 835 -2.91 -48.66 2.84
C ARG A 835 -2.00 -47.62 2.19
N ARG A 836 -1.96 -46.42 2.76
CA ARG A 836 -0.96 -45.41 2.41
C ARG A 836 0.42 -45.97 2.74
N ARG A 837 1.34 -45.94 1.77
CA ARG A 837 2.72 -46.38 1.96
C ARG A 837 3.46 -45.39 2.84
N THR A 838 4.38 -45.88 3.67
CA THR A 838 5.24 -44.98 4.45
C THR A 838 6.24 -44.32 3.50
N ILE A 839 6.72 -43.12 3.87
CA ILE A 839 7.71 -42.39 3.06
C ILE A 839 9.01 -43.20 2.90
N GLU A 840 9.34 -44.07 3.85
CA GLU A 840 10.47 -45.01 3.75
C GLU A 840 10.29 -46.02 2.61
N GLU A 841 9.06 -46.49 2.37
CA GLU A 841 8.75 -47.36 1.24
C GLU A 841 8.82 -46.58 -0.09
N VAL A 842 8.37 -45.32 -0.10
CA VAL A 842 8.51 -44.41 -1.25
C VAL A 842 9.99 -44.12 -1.55
N ARG A 843 10.78 -43.92 -0.51
CA ARG A 843 12.22 -43.66 -0.58
C ARG A 843 12.98 -44.87 -1.13
N GLY A 844 12.65 -46.08 -0.70
CA GLY A 844 13.23 -47.31 -1.26
C GLY A 844 12.97 -47.46 -2.76
N ILE A 845 11.81 -47.00 -3.26
CA ILE A 845 11.49 -46.99 -4.69
C ILE A 845 12.35 -45.96 -5.43
N LEU A 846 12.48 -44.75 -4.88
CA LEU A 846 13.30 -43.69 -5.47
C LEU A 846 14.82 -43.97 -5.41
N GLU A 847 15.28 -44.77 -4.44
CA GLU A 847 16.68 -45.18 -4.30
C GLU A 847 17.07 -46.36 -5.21
N THR A 848 16.12 -47.23 -5.56
CA THR A 848 16.37 -48.43 -6.40
C THR A 848 16.30 -48.16 -7.90
N ASP A 849 15.55 -47.14 -8.31
CA ASP A 849 15.49 -46.69 -9.71
C ASP A 849 15.61 -45.14 -9.77
N PRO A 850 16.85 -44.62 -9.85
CA PRO A 850 17.07 -43.17 -9.92
C PRO A 850 16.62 -42.55 -11.24
N ASP A 851 16.46 -43.38 -12.29
CA ASP A 851 15.96 -42.96 -13.59
C ASP A 851 14.43 -43.04 -13.66
N ALA A 852 13.77 -43.76 -12.75
CA ALA A 852 12.31 -43.75 -12.63
C ALA A 852 11.78 -42.33 -12.51
N ALA A 853 12.43 -41.41 -11.78
CA ALA A 853 12.02 -40.01 -11.63
C ALA A 853 12.09 -39.19 -12.95
N THR A 854 12.99 -39.57 -13.85
CA THR A 854 13.17 -39.00 -15.19
C THR A 854 12.29 -39.69 -16.24
N ASP A 855 12.09 -41.02 -16.17
CA ASP A 855 11.16 -41.79 -17.01
C ASP A 855 9.69 -41.61 -16.61
N LEU A 856 9.44 -41.20 -15.36
CA LEU A 856 8.17 -40.70 -14.79
C LEU A 856 7.61 -39.51 -15.60
N SER A 857 8.44 -38.87 -16.42
CA SER A 857 8.07 -37.78 -17.31
C SER A 857 7.77 -38.21 -18.76
N VAL A 858 8.15 -39.43 -19.18
CA VAL A 858 8.30 -39.80 -20.60
C VAL A 858 7.28 -40.83 -21.12
N LEU A 859 6.54 -41.53 -20.26
CA LEU A 859 5.61 -42.60 -20.69
C LEU A 859 4.24 -42.11 -21.23
N GLY A 860 4.23 -41.02 -22.00
CA GLY A 860 3.07 -40.48 -22.71
C GLY A 860 3.13 -40.61 -24.24
N GLU A 861 4.25 -41.01 -24.85
CA GLU A 861 4.35 -41.13 -26.31
C GLU A 861 5.22 -42.33 -26.75
N GLU A 862 4.75 -43.56 -26.54
CA GLU A 862 5.11 -44.64 -27.47
C GLU A 862 4.17 -44.60 -28.68
N ARG A 863 4.51 -43.73 -29.65
CA ARG A 863 4.34 -43.92 -31.11
C ARG A 863 4.48 -42.57 -31.83
N ALA A 864 5.69 -42.26 -32.32
CA ALA A 864 5.89 -41.70 -33.67
C ALA A 864 7.38 -41.65 -34.02
N VAL A 865 7.83 -42.70 -34.72
CA VAL A 865 8.74 -42.72 -35.87
C VAL A 865 10.07 -41.94 -35.77
N ALA A 866 11.15 -42.72 -35.80
CA ALA A 866 12.53 -42.30 -36.07
C ALA A 866 12.66 -41.32 -37.26
N PHE A 867 13.38 -40.21 -37.07
CA PHE A 867 14.28 -39.58 -38.04
C PHE A 867 15.23 -38.58 -37.36
#